data_AF-A0A661BI74-F1
#
_entry.id   AF-A0A661BI74-F1
#
_cell.length_a   1.000
_cell.length_b   1.000
_cell.length_c   1.000
_cell.angle_alpha   90.00
_cell.angle_beta   90.00
_cell.angle_gamma   90.00
#
_symmetry.space_group_name_H-M   'P 1'
#
loop_
_entity.id
_entity.type
_entity.pdbx_description
1 polymer ?
#
loop_
_entity_poly.entity_id
_entity_poly.type
_entity_poly.pdbx_seq_one_letter_code
_entity_poly.pdbx_strand_id
1 'polypeptide(L)'
;QGFKAIDLLGEEYLRSKYMRALCSFRQYQTERGTKSQIRFLESAIGDFEEFLTDEQLEEREEDLLDIIENAKFLKAFCKYKIGSLKMGNKSGFSNAKTMFSEALDEFGALEKASTEMIAIASQFLEAELHYMTARLYMQVDDEGWKDAKLSKKTRPDAIEEELTSAIETMQKVVPKSSGYKDVQKLAKLNINSYKVALGSIGDKSSVNDALSALLELKGSKTYGNFAALRIADAQLLQFLIFEGSINSVSTTYSRVFSKFPEGKYWLGWAYFTLGEFDNALSNFNSFLAHAPKDEIRFKYMEADAKLRQAESMFWKGVKENNLTLLSQASTIYKSLANPKGIYFNYLTNKQISIANLRNFLIQIETTLSGEKNPEMLKSAMEMNDIKLPGDADTYIETGRYFLEKGINSAEKERADALSFAQKAFDLVIASGGVDGDTKNVARFLKGVTIVKLSTLYEGAEQAEVAERARAVLDQCREPYSNEAKYVKGMSYFIENNYSDAKAIFSTLKSKGHIRAAFYYALSSRGACTTQAGIFMGIKNAIKDRSDWWYQSAELELAKLACRSSATAASIPSGLKDAPMTYENLVDKKADQARKKKECKFLWQKISSFNPIIELDKVITDKPPKTNVTLTLLVQPVCVGASVAIDGDTTLAKKGEGCVYKADVTRGRHNVVVKVNGFYTWKGEIKVSKAETKTITLAKAVRFAKAGEVEHIGKECAGIATTGEELFALDNFQHKVAIVDKSGSYKSAIGYDTLKLGYGTELVIDGENLIIVDSRRNRVMRTDVSAEMPEILVYPGEEYGDAPLNKPIGVAFDEEDGLLYIVDSGNKRILKFEGTSYRDNFGSDELVQPYGIAINPVNGNLYVTDWGDGSVKIYTPAGEFVKKYEIGGYPTGIYISESGFIFIGDILADTVYMFAPDMSPLPPAATDAVSPRGVTMIGEGPDATLFISGESGVSLYKASWDNTYIPR
;
A
#
# COMPACT_ATOMS: atom_id res chain seq x y z
N GLN A 1 -21.26 -1.35 32.49
CA GLN A 1 -19.92 -1.96 32.31
C GLN A 1 -19.92 -3.12 31.30
N GLY A 2 -20.91 -4.03 31.28
CA GLY A 2 -20.98 -5.16 30.34
C GLY A 2 -20.97 -4.79 28.83
N PHE A 3 -21.69 -3.74 28.42
CA PHE A 3 -21.67 -3.28 27.01
C PHE A 3 -20.30 -2.77 26.54
N LYS A 4 -19.51 -2.11 27.41
CA LYS A 4 -18.15 -1.66 27.08
C LYS A 4 -17.18 -2.84 26.90
N ALA A 5 -17.39 -3.95 27.62
CA ALA A 5 -16.55 -5.15 27.50
C ALA A 5 -16.83 -5.91 26.19
N ILE A 6 -18.09 -5.97 25.75
CA ILE A 6 -18.48 -6.58 24.46
C ILE A 6 -17.91 -5.77 23.29
N ASP A 7 -17.94 -4.44 23.39
CA ASP A 7 -17.43 -3.53 22.37
C ASP A 7 -15.91 -3.70 22.17
N LEU A 8 -15.14 -3.79 23.27
CA LEU A 8 -13.70 -4.09 23.24
C LEU A 8 -13.38 -5.48 22.67
N LEU A 9 -14.20 -6.48 22.99
CA LEU A 9 -14.04 -7.85 22.49
C LEU A 9 -14.21 -7.91 20.95
N GLY A 10 -15.14 -7.14 20.39
CA GLY A 10 -15.33 -7.05 18.94
C GLY A 10 -14.16 -6.40 18.20
N GLU A 11 -13.60 -5.31 18.75
CA GLU A 11 -12.41 -4.65 18.18
C GLU A 11 -11.18 -5.57 18.18
N GLU A 12 -10.92 -6.23 19.31
CA GLU A 12 -9.78 -7.15 19.42
C GLU A 12 -9.97 -8.42 18.58
N TYR A 13 -11.22 -8.88 18.39
CA TYR A 13 -11.55 -9.94 17.43
C TYR A 13 -11.16 -9.56 16.00
N LEU A 14 -11.59 -8.39 15.51
CA LEU A 14 -11.25 -7.93 14.15
C LEU A 14 -9.74 -7.73 13.97
N ARG A 15 -9.06 -7.19 14.99
CA ARG A 15 -7.58 -7.08 14.99
C ARG A 15 -6.89 -8.43 14.93
N SER A 16 -7.43 -9.44 15.63
CA SER A 16 -6.87 -10.80 15.59
C SER A 16 -6.98 -11.42 14.19
N LYS A 17 -8.09 -11.19 13.46
CA LYS A 17 -8.24 -11.62 12.06
C LYS A 17 -7.25 -10.94 11.14
N TYR A 18 -7.10 -9.62 11.24
CA TYR A 18 -6.09 -8.89 10.48
C TYR A 18 -4.67 -9.41 10.76
N MET A 19 -4.34 -9.67 12.03
CA MET A 19 -3.03 -10.23 12.41
C MET A 19 -2.79 -11.62 11.82
N ARG A 20 -3.82 -12.47 11.78
CA ARG A 20 -3.75 -13.78 11.11
C ARG A 20 -3.41 -13.61 9.63
N ALA A 21 -4.10 -12.69 8.94
CA ALA A 21 -3.83 -12.39 7.53
C ALA A 21 -2.40 -11.86 7.32
N LEU A 22 -1.92 -10.99 8.20
CA LEU A 22 -0.56 -10.49 8.17
C LEU A 22 0.47 -11.59 8.41
N CYS A 23 0.21 -12.56 9.30
CA CYS A 23 1.09 -13.72 9.49
C CYS A 23 1.19 -14.56 8.20
N SER A 24 0.06 -14.89 7.57
CA SER A 24 0.02 -15.60 6.28
C SER A 24 0.79 -14.83 5.20
N PHE A 25 0.64 -13.51 5.18
CA PHE A 25 1.40 -12.63 4.30
C PHE A 25 2.92 -12.72 4.57
N ARG A 26 3.37 -12.59 5.82
CA ARG A 26 4.80 -12.62 6.14
C ARG A 26 5.46 -13.97 5.85
N GLN A 27 4.70 -15.07 5.84
CA GLN A 27 5.23 -16.39 5.48
C GLN A 27 5.75 -16.47 4.04
N TYR A 28 5.17 -15.75 3.06
CA TYR A 28 5.73 -15.83 1.70
C TYR A 28 7.15 -15.24 1.62
N GLN A 29 7.48 -14.28 2.49
CA GLN A 29 8.77 -13.57 2.48
C GLN A 29 9.92 -14.45 2.97
N THR A 30 9.63 -15.46 3.80
CA THR A 30 10.63 -16.40 4.32
C THR A 30 10.83 -17.60 3.38
N GLU A 31 9.88 -17.87 2.51
CA GLU A 31 9.93 -18.97 1.54
C GLU A 31 10.82 -18.67 0.34
N ARG A 32 11.58 -19.68 -0.09
CA ARG A 32 12.43 -19.60 -1.30
C ARG A 32 11.78 -20.20 -2.55
N GLY A 33 10.84 -21.14 -2.37
CA GLY A 33 10.23 -21.87 -3.47
C GLY A 33 9.03 -21.13 -4.06
N THR A 34 9.03 -20.87 -5.38
CA THR A 34 7.93 -20.19 -6.08
C THR A 34 6.55 -20.80 -5.79
N LYS A 35 6.44 -22.14 -5.74
CA LYS A 35 5.17 -22.81 -5.43
C LYS A 35 4.71 -22.58 -3.98
N SER A 36 5.64 -22.60 -3.02
CA SER A 36 5.34 -22.32 -1.61
C SER A 36 4.94 -20.86 -1.44
N GLN A 37 5.68 -19.93 -2.04
CA GLN A 37 5.36 -18.50 -2.04
C GLN A 37 3.95 -18.23 -2.57
N ILE A 38 3.60 -18.81 -3.73
CA ILE A 38 2.24 -18.67 -4.29
C ILE A 38 1.18 -19.18 -3.31
N ARG A 39 1.39 -20.34 -2.69
CA ARG A 39 0.42 -20.92 -1.74
C ARG A 39 0.18 -20.01 -0.53
N PHE A 40 1.24 -19.46 0.07
CA PHE A 40 1.10 -18.55 1.21
C PHE A 40 0.45 -17.22 0.81
N LEU A 41 0.77 -16.70 -0.38
CA LEU A 41 0.10 -15.52 -0.92
C LEU A 41 -1.39 -15.78 -1.19
N GLU A 42 -1.75 -16.94 -1.73
CA GLU A 42 -3.16 -17.35 -1.93
C GLU A 42 -3.90 -17.48 -0.59
N SER A 43 -3.25 -18.06 0.44
CA SER A 43 -3.79 -18.10 1.81
C SER A 43 -3.98 -16.70 2.40
N ALA A 44 -3.00 -15.81 2.24
CA ALA A 44 -3.07 -14.44 2.73
C ALA A 44 -4.20 -13.66 2.05
N ILE A 45 -4.44 -13.84 0.76
CA ILE A 45 -5.60 -13.25 0.07
C ILE A 45 -6.90 -13.70 0.74
N GLY A 46 -7.06 -15.00 0.98
CA GLY A 46 -8.25 -15.53 1.65
C GLY A 46 -8.43 -14.97 3.07
N ASP A 47 -7.36 -14.87 3.85
CA ASP A 47 -7.42 -14.30 5.20
C ASP A 47 -7.75 -12.79 5.19
N PHE A 48 -7.21 -12.03 4.24
CA PHE A 48 -7.57 -10.61 4.09
C PHE A 48 -9.01 -10.45 3.61
N GLU A 49 -9.52 -11.33 2.73
CA GLU A 49 -10.91 -11.30 2.30
C GLU A 49 -11.86 -11.64 3.45
N GLU A 50 -11.54 -12.63 4.28
CA GLU A 50 -12.31 -12.95 5.49
C GLU A 50 -12.37 -11.77 6.46
N PHE A 51 -11.27 -11.03 6.62
CA PHE A 51 -11.26 -9.79 7.42
C PHE A 51 -12.12 -8.68 6.79
N LEU A 52 -11.95 -8.43 5.49
CA LEU A 52 -12.60 -7.33 4.78
C LEU A 52 -14.11 -7.54 4.58
N THR A 53 -14.61 -8.75 4.74
CA THR A 53 -16.02 -9.12 4.57
C THR A 53 -16.71 -9.48 5.89
N ASP A 54 -16.05 -9.24 7.03
CA ASP A 54 -16.62 -9.48 8.35
C ASP A 54 -17.75 -8.48 8.66
N GLU A 55 -18.93 -8.99 9.05
CA GLU A 55 -20.11 -8.16 9.35
C GLU A 55 -19.84 -7.14 10.48
N GLN A 56 -18.98 -7.47 11.45
CA GLN A 56 -18.64 -6.54 12.55
C GLN A 56 -17.80 -5.35 12.08
N LEU A 57 -17.25 -5.41 10.87
CA LEU A 57 -16.47 -4.31 10.28
C LEU A 57 -17.36 -3.13 9.86
N GLU A 58 -18.61 -3.39 9.43
CA GLU A 58 -19.54 -2.35 8.98
C GLU A 58 -19.86 -1.35 10.11
N GLU A 59 -20.02 -1.85 11.34
CA GLU A 59 -20.31 -1.02 12.51
C GLU A 59 -19.09 -0.23 13.01
N ARG A 60 -17.88 -0.56 12.52
CA ARG A 60 -16.58 -0.08 13.03
C ARG A 60 -15.65 0.45 11.95
N GLU A 61 -16.17 0.70 10.75
CA GLU A 61 -15.34 1.06 9.59
C GLU A 61 -14.51 2.33 9.83
N GLU A 62 -15.10 3.35 10.47
CA GLU A 62 -14.38 4.58 10.82
C GLU A 62 -13.26 4.35 11.84
N ASP A 63 -13.47 3.43 12.79
CA ASP A 63 -12.52 3.16 13.88
C ASP A 63 -11.34 2.31 13.40
N LEU A 64 -11.52 1.51 12.33
CA LEU A 64 -10.51 0.59 11.78
C LEU A 64 -10.03 0.96 10.37
N LEU A 65 -10.36 2.15 9.87
CA LEU A 65 -10.09 2.58 8.49
C LEU A 65 -8.66 2.30 8.03
N ASP A 66 -7.65 2.56 8.86
CA ASP A 66 -6.25 2.37 8.47
C ASP A 66 -5.87 0.89 8.34
N ILE A 67 -6.47 0.02 9.16
CA ILE A 67 -6.31 -1.44 9.07
C ILE A 67 -7.03 -1.96 7.82
N ILE A 68 -8.20 -1.40 7.49
CA ILE A 68 -8.95 -1.73 6.28
C ILE A 68 -8.16 -1.33 5.02
N GLU A 69 -7.63 -0.11 4.98
CA GLU A 69 -6.78 0.37 3.89
C GLU A 69 -5.50 -0.49 3.75
N ASN A 70 -4.85 -0.83 4.86
CA ASN A 70 -3.69 -1.74 4.87
C ASN A 70 -4.04 -3.14 4.35
N ALA A 71 -5.16 -3.71 4.79
CA ALA A 71 -5.61 -5.04 4.35
C ALA A 71 -5.93 -5.05 2.85
N LYS A 72 -6.63 -4.04 2.34
CA LYS A 72 -6.89 -3.86 0.90
C LYS A 72 -5.57 -3.75 0.12
N PHE A 73 -4.63 -2.94 0.61
CA PHE A 73 -3.32 -2.77 -0.03
C PHE A 73 -2.52 -4.08 -0.07
N LEU A 74 -2.42 -4.80 1.05
CA LEU A 74 -1.66 -6.05 1.14
C LEU A 74 -2.30 -7.15 0.29
N LYS A 75 -3.63 -7.22 0.25
CA LYS A 75 -4.34 -8.15 -0.64
C LYS A 75 -4.03 -7.88 -2.12
N ALA A 76 -4.11 -6.63 -2.56
CA ALA A 76 -3.73 -6.23 -3.91
C ALA A 76 -2.25 -6.53 -4.19
N PHE A 77 -1.37 -6.29 -3.22
CA PHE A 77 0.05 -6.63 -3.33
C PHE A 77 0.29 -8.13 -3.45
N CYS A 78 -0.48 -8.97 -2.74
CA CYS A 78 -0.43 -10.42 -2.91
C CYS A 78 -0.74 -10.82 -4.34
N LYS A 79 -1.82 -10.28 -4.92
CA LYS A 79 -2.20 -10.53 -6.33
C LYS A 79 -1.10 -10.10 -7.29
N TYR A 80 -0.54 -8.90 -7.10
CA TYR A 80 0.64 -8.43 -7.85
C TYR A 80 1.82 -9.43 -7.76
N LYS A 81 2.16 -9.92 -6.56
CA LYS A 81 3.25 -10.88 -6.39
C LYS A 81 2.96 -12.25 -6.99
N ILE A 82 1.74 -12.77 -6.84
CA ILE A 82 1.33 -14.01 -7.49
C ILE A 82 1.44 -13.87 -9.00
N GLY A 83 0.96 -12.77 -9.58
CA GLY A 83 1.05 -12.51 -11.01
C GLY A 83 2.51 -12.52 -11.47
N SER A 84 3.40 -11.80 -10.78
CA SER A 84 4.84 -11.79 -11.04
C SER A 84 5.48 -13.18 -10.99
N LEU A 85 5.12 -14.01 -10.02
CA LEU A 85 5.64 -15.37 -9.88
C LEU A 85 5.09 -16.32 -10.98
N LYS A 86 3.83 -16.15 -11.39
CA LYS A 86 3.22 -16.96 -12.46
C LYS A 86 3.73 -16.61 -13.86
N MET A 87 4.35 -15.43 -14.06
CA MET A 87 5.03 -15.07 -15.30
C MET A 87 6.26 -15.94 -15.63
N GLY A 88 6.75 -16.77 -14.70
CA GLY A 88 7.91 -17.63 -14.95
C GLY A 88 7.68 -18.77 -15.95
N ASN A 89 6.42 -19.07 -16.32
CA ASN A 89 6.06 -20.16 -17.23
C ASN A 89 4.87 -19.75 -18.13
N LYS A 90 4.91 -20.12 -19.42
CA LYS A 90 3.85 -19.86 -20.41
C LYS A 90 2.45 -20.29 -19.93
N SER A 91 2.33 -21.42 -19.23
CA SER A 91 1.05 -21.90 -18.69
C SER A 91 0.43 -20.95 -17.64
N GLY A 92 1.25 -20.12 -16.99
CA GLY A 92 0.81 -19.16 -15.99
C GLY A 92 0.40 -17.79 -16.55
N PHE A 93 0.61 -17.51 -17.84
CA PHE A 93 0.45 -16.17 -18.41
C PHE A 93 -0.98 -15.62 -18.30
N SER A 94 -2.00 -16.45 -18.59
CA SER A 94 -3.39 -16.03 -18.45
C SER A 94 -3.73 -15.67 -17.00
N ASN A 95 -3.32 -16.52 -16.06
CA ASN A 95 -3.54 -16.28 -14.63
C ASN A 95 -2.77 -15.05 -14.14
N ALA A 96 -1.54 -14.84 -14.61
CA ALA A 96 -0.77 -13.65 -14.27
C ALA A 96 -1.47 -12.37 -14.73
N LYS A 97 -2.02 -12.38 -15.96
CA LYS A 97 -2.81 -11.25 -16.47
C LYS A 97 -4.04 -10.97 -15.61
N THR A 98 -4.79 -12.01 -15.25
CA THR A 98 -5.96 -11.87 -14.37
C THR A 98 -5.59 -11.27 -13.02
N MET A 99 -4.55 -11.80 -12.36
CA MET A 99 -4.07 -11.28 -11.07
C MET A 99 -3.62 -9.83 -11.17
N PHE A 100 -2.97 -9.43 -12.27
CA PHE A 100 -2.59 -8.03 -12.47
C PHE A 100 -3.80 -7.12 -12.67
N SER A 101 -4.80 -7.55 -13.44
CA SER A 101 -6.03 -6.78 -13.64
C SER A 101 -6.78 -6.55 -12.33
N GLU A 102 -6.95 -7.60 -11.52
CA GLU A 102 -7.63 -7.48 -10.23
C GLU A 102 -6.85 -6.60 -9.25
N ALA A 103 -5.52 -6.72 -9.22
CA ALA A 103 -4.68 -5.87 -8.39
C ALA A 103 -4.75 -4.39 -8.83
N LEU A 104 -4.85 -4.15 -10.14
CA LEU A 104 -4.94 -2.80 -10.71
C LEU A 104 -6.21 -2.10 -10.24
N ASP A 105 -7.35 -2.80 -10.29
CA ASP A 105 -8.64 -2.29 -9.82
C ASP A 105 -8.59 -1.96 -8.31
N GLU A 106 -7.97 -2.84 -7.50
CA GLU A 106 -7.85 -2.63 -6.05
C GLU A 106 -6.92 -1.47 -5.69
N PHE A 107 -5.76 -1.32 -6.35
CA PHE A 107 -4.88 -0.17 -6.11
C PHE A 107 -5.49 1.15 -6.59
N GLY A 108 -6.22 1.14 -7.71
CA GLY A 108 -6.94 2.32 -8.20
C GLY A 108 -7.98 2.83 -7.19
N ALA A 109 -8.67 1.93 -6.48
CA ALA A 109 -9.58 2.31 -5.40
C ALA A 109 -8.85 2.97 -4.20
N LEU A 110 -7.60 2.58 -3.93
CA LEU A 110 -6.78 3.10 -2.85
C LEU A 110 -6.05 4.41 -3.19
N GLU A 111 -6.17 4.95 -4.41
CA GLU A 111 -5.66 6.31 -4.73
C GLU A 111 -6.24 7.37 -3.77
N LYS A 112 -7.47 7.15 -3.29
CA LYS A 112 -8.19 8.04 -2.38
C LYS A 112 -8.09 7.63 -0.91
N ALA A 113 -7.15 6.74 -0.56
CA ALA A 113 -6.93 6.33 0.82
C ALA A 113 -6.63 7.54 1.72
N SER A 114 -7.15 7.50 2.95
CA SER A 114 -6.94 8.51 3.98
C SER A 114 -5.47 8.57 4.42
N THR A 115 -4.77 7.44 4.39
CA THR A 115 -3.33 7.38 4.64
C THR A 115 -2.53 7.81 3.41
N GLU A 116 -1.89 8.99 3.48
CA GLU A 116 -1.11 9.56 2.37
C GLU A 116 -0.09 8.58 1.77
N MET A 117 0.64 7.86 2.63
CA MET A 117 1.66 6.91 2.19
C MET A 117 1.06 5.70 1.46
N ILE A 118 -0.11 5.20 1.86
CA ILE A 118 -0.84 4.13 1.17
C ILE A 118 -1.34 4.64 -0.18
N ALA A 119 -1.90 5.85 -0.23
CA ALA A 119 -2.36 6.45 -1.48
C ALA A 119 -1.22 6.61 -2.51
N ILE A 120 -0.05 7.08 -2.05
CA ILE A 120 1.16 7.21 -2.88
C ILE A 120 1.67 5.83 -3.32
N ALA A 121 1.77 4.87 -2.40
CA ALA A 121 2.26 3.53 -2.70
C ALA A 121 1.32 2.76 -3.64
N SER A 122 0.01 2.98 -3.55
CA SER A 122 -1.00 2.35 -4.40
C SER A 122 -0.86 2.81 -5.84
N GLN A 123 -0.80 4.12 -6.08
CA GLN A 123 -0.52 4.67 -7.42
C GLN A 123 0.85 4.23 -7.95
N PHE A 124 1.86 4.10 -7.08
CA PHE A 124 3.15 3.56 -7.48
C PHE A 124 3.02 2.10 -7.97
N LEU A 125 2.28 1.26 -7.24
CA LEU A 125 2.08 -0.15 -7.61
C LEU A 125 1.13 -0.32 -8.81
N GLU A 126 0.19 0.59 -9.01
CA GLU A 126 -0.63 0.69 -10.22
C GLU A 126 0.25 0.88 -11.45
N ALA A 127 1.19 1.83 -11.40
CA ALA A 127 2.17 2.02 -12.47
C ALA A 127 3.10 0.80 -12.66
N GLU A 128 3.52 0.14 -11.58
CA GLU A 128 4.29 -1.11 -11.67
C GLU A 128 3.47 -2.26 -12.28
N LEU A 129 2.16 -2.34 -12.03
CA LEU A 129 1.30 -3.36 -12.63
C LEU A 129 1.18 -3.21 -14.14
N HIS A 130 1.03 -1.98 -14.62
CA HIS A 130 1.11 -1.69 -16.05
C HIS A 130 2.47 -2.13 -16.61
N TYR A 131 3.57 -1.78 -15.94
CA TYR A 131 4.90 -2.23 -16.35
C TYR A 131 5.04 -3.76 -16.35
N MET A 132 4.54 -4.45 -15.33
CA MET A 132 4.59 -5.91 -15.24
C MET A 132 3.72 -6.59 -16.28
N THR A 133 2.58 -5.98 -16.64
CA THR A 133 1.72 -6.42 -17.74
C THR A 133 2.43 -6.26 -19.08
N ALA A 134 3.11 -5.14 -19.32
CA ALA A 134 3.99 -4.98 -20.48
C ALA A 134 5.10 -6.04 -20.51
N ARG A 135 5.72 -6.33 -19.36
CA ARG A 135 6.76 -7.38 -19.22
C ARG A 135 6.20 -8.77 -19.46
N LEU A 136 4.95 -9.04 -19.11
CA LEU A 136 4.24 -10.28 -19.46
C LEU A 136 4.04 -10.39 -20.97
N TYR A 137 3.60 -9.32 -21.63
CA TYR A 137 3.48 -9.31 -23.09
C TYR A 137 4.83 -9.52 -23.79
N MET A 138 5.91 -8.97 -23.21
CA MET A 138 7.28 -9.17 -23.65
C MET A 138 7.78 -10.62 -23.54
N GLN A 139 7.20 -11.46 -22.69
CA GLN A 139 7.58 -12.89 -22.57
C GLN A 139 7.17 -13.74 -23.78
N VAL A 140 6.14 -13.31 -24.50
CA VAL A 140 5.62 -14.00 -25.68
C VAL A 140 6.34 -13.45 -26.91
N ASP A 141 6.76 -14.32 -27.82
CA ASP A 141 7.32 -13.92 -29.12
C ASP A 141 6.20 -13.52 -30.10
N ASP A 142 6.57 -12.99 -31.26
CA ASP A 142 5.60 -12.52 -32.26
C ASP A 142 4.74 -13.69 -32.81
N GLU A 143 5.31 -14.89 -32.89
CA GLU A 143 4.62 -16.11 -33.38
C GLU A 143 3.56 -16.61 -32.40
N GLY A 144 3.89 -16.68 -31.10
CA GLY A 144 2.98 -17.16 -30.06
C GLY A 144 1.95 -16.14 -29.59
N TRP A 145 2.00 -14.88 -30.05
CA TRP A 145 1.15 -13.79 -29.55
C TRP A 145 -0.36 -14.08 -29.70
N LYS A 146 -0.76 -14.59 -30.87
CA LYS A 146 -2.17 -14.91 -31.15
C LYS A 146 -2.68 -16.03 -30.26
N ASP A 147 -1.85 -17.05 -30.02
CA ASP A 147 -2.21 -18.23 -29.22
C ASP A 147 -2.25 -17.90 -27.73
N ALA A 148 -1.42 -16.96 -27.28
CA ALA A 148 -1.39 -16.51 -25.89
C ALA A 148 -2.66 -15.75 -25.48
N LYS A 149 -3.41 -15.17 -26.43
CA LYS A 149 -4.69 -14.44 -26.21
C LYS A 149 -4.62 -13.38 -25.10
N LEU A 150 -3.46 -12.76 -24.92
CA LEU A 150 -3.23 -11.78 -23.86
C LEU A 150 -3.80 -10.40 -24.19
N SER A 151 -3.95 -10.02 -25.45
CA SER A 151 -4.61 -8.77 -25.85
C SER A 151 -5.21 -8.91 -27.26
N LYS A 152 -6.21 -8.07 -27.57
CA LYS A 152 -6.77 -7.94 -28.93
C LYS A 152 -5.89 -7.09 -29.85
N LYS A 153 -4.99 -6.28 -29.27
CA LYS A 153 -4.06 -5.42 -30.01
C LYS A 153 -2.88 -6.23 -30.56
N THR A 154 -2.12 -5.63 -31.47
CA THR A 154 -0.84 -6.21 -31.86
C THR A 154 0.13 -6.20 -30.67
N ARG A 155 1.12 -7.09 -30.67
CA ARG A 155 2.08 -7.21 -29.57
C ARG A 155 2.79 -5.89 -29.24
N PRO A 156 3.36 -5.15 -30.22
CA PRO A 156 3.98 -3.85 -29.95
C PRO A 156 3.00 -2.82 -29.38
N ASP A 157 1.79 -2.71 -29.96
CA ASP A 157 0.79 -1.73 -29.51
C ASP A 157 0.32 -2.01 -28.06
N ALA A 158 0.15 -3.29 -27.70
CA ALA A 158 -0.22 -3.68 -26.35
C ALA A 158 0.89 -3.35 -25.34
N ILE A 159 2.16 -3.54 -25.71
CA ILE A 159 3.30 -3.17 -24.86
C ILE A 159 3.37 -1.64 -24.71
N GLU A 160 3.17 -0.89 -25.80
CA GLU A 160 3.22 0.58 -25.82
C GLU A 160 2.15 1.21 -24.93
N GLU A 161 0.93 0.70 -24.99
CA GLU A 161 -0.19 1.17 -24.17
C GLU A 161 0.10 1.00 -22.68
N GLU A 162 0.54 -0.18 -22.26
CA GLU A 162 0.84 -0.46 -20.85
C GLU A 162 2.03 0.38 -20.37
N LEU A 163 3.10 0.50 -21.16
CA LEU A 163 4.26 1.32 -20.75
C LEU A 163 3.92 2.81 -20.69
N THR A 164 3.08 3.31 -21.61
CA THR A 164 2.60 4.69 -21.57
C THR A 164 1.75 4.93 -20.32
N SER A 165 0.83 4.01 -20.01
CA SER A 165 -0.01 4.08 -18.81
C SER A 165 0.83 4.03 -17.52
N ALA A 166 1.87 3.20 -17.49
CA ALA A 166 2.82 3.15 -16.39
C ALA A 166 3.57 4.48 -16.18
N ILE A 167 4.01 5.12 -17.27
CA ILE A 167 4.69 6.42 -17.23
C ILE A 167 3.75 7.51 -16.72
N GLU A 168 2.56 7.62 -17.29
CA GLU A 168 1.57 8.65 -16.92
C GLU A 168 1.16 8.52 -15.46
N THR A 169 0.92 7.30 -14.99
CA THR A 169 0.56 7.03 -13.59
C THR A 169 1.72 7.35 -12.65
N MET A 170 2.94 6.93 -12.97
CA MET A 170 4.12 7.22 -12.14
C MET A 170 4.48 8.71 -12.13
N GLN A 171 4.18 9.47 -13.19
CA GLN A 171 4.36 10.92 -13.22
C GLN A 171 3.48 11.64 -12.20
N LYS A 172 2.27 11.12 -11.91
CA LYS A 172 1.38 11.66 -10.85
C LYS A 172 1.94 11.41 -9.45
N VAL A 173 2.74 10.35 -9.26
CA VAL A 173 3.38 10.00 -7.97
C VAL A 173 4.50 10.96 -7.59
N VAL A 174 5.26 11.47 -8.57
CA VAL A 174 6.44 12.34 -8.32
C VAL A 174 6.13 13.60 -7.50
N PRO A 175 5.11 14.42 -7.81
CA PRO A 175 4.76 15.58 -6.99
C PRO A 175 4.15 15.18 -5.63
N LYS A 176 3.30 14.14 -5.60
CA LYS A 176 2.66 13.65 -4.36
C LYS A 176 3.69 13.12 -3.35
N SER A 177 4.81 12.55 -3.82
CA SER A 177 5.88 12.00 -2.98
C SER A 177 6.95 13.02 -2.53
N SER A 178 6.68 14.33 -2.59
CA SER A 178 7.65 15.37 -2.23
C SER A 178 8.19 15.26 -0.78
N GLY A 179 7.35 14.82 0.16
CA GLY A 179 7.74 14.50 1.53
C GLY A 179 8.60 13.23 1.68
N TYR A 180 8.61 12.37 0.65
CA TYR A 180 9.25 11.05 0.65
C TYR A 180 10.35 10.97 -0.41
N LYS A 181 11.49 11.64 -0.15
CA LYS A 181 12.58 11.83 -1.13
C LYS A 181 13.07 10.54 -1.82
N ASP A 182 13.11 9.41 -1.11
CA ASP A 182 13.53 8.13 -1.70
C ASP A 182 12.47 7.54 -2.63
N VAL A 183 11.19 7.64 -2.27
CA VAL A 183 10.06 7.24 -3.12
C VAL A 183 10.03 8.11 -4.38
N GLN A 184 10.25 9.42 -4.24
CA GLN A 184 10.31 10.33 -5.39
C GLN A 184 11.45 9.97 -6.35
N LYS A 185 12.65 9.65 -5.83
CA LYS A 185 13.79 9.21 -6.66
C LYS A 185 13.52 7.88 -7.34
N LEU A 186 12.88 6.95 -6.63
CA LEU A 186 12.49 5.65 -7.16
C LEU A 186 11.45 5.80 -8.28
N ALA A 187 10.44 6.65 -8.11
CA ALA A 187 9.46 6.96 -9.15
C ALA A 187 10.14 7.54 -10.41
N LYS A 188 11.08 8.47 -10.25
CA LYS A 188 11.88 9.01 -11.36
C LYS A 188 12.74 7.94 -12.04
N LEU A 189 13.35 7.02 -11.28
CA LEU A 189 14.08 5.88 -11.85
C LEU A 189 13.14 5.00 -12.69
N ASN A 190 11.94 4.71 -12.20
CA ASN A 190 11.01 3.79 -12.85
C ASN A 190 10.38 4.39 -14.10
N ILE A 191 9.98 5.68 -14.09
CA ILE A 191 9.56 6.42 -15.29
C ILE A 191 10.58 6.25 -16.42
N ASN A 192 11.84 6.51 -16.11
CA ASN A 192 12.89 6.42 -17.13
C ASN A 192 13.21 4.98 -17.52
N SER A 193 13.05 4.02 -16.61
CA SER A 193 13.15 2.59 -16.93
C SER A 193 12.05 2.13 -17.88
N TYR A 194 10.82 2.64 -17.73
CA TYR A 194 9.71 2.36 -18.64
C TYR A 194 9.95 2.98 -20.02
N LYS A 195 10.48 4.21 -20.08
CA LYS A 195 10.93 4.84 -21.32
C LYS A 195 12.04 4.05 -22.03
N VAL A 196 12.98 3.46 -21.28
CA VAL A 196 13.98 2.53 -21.86
C VAL A 196 13.29 1.29 -22.43
N ALA A 197 12.29 0.74 -21.73
CA ALA A 197 11.51 -0.40 -22.21
C ALA A 197 10.71 -0.09 -23.50
N LEU A 198 10.18 1.13 -23.66
CA LEU A 198 9.58 1.61 -24.92
C LEU A 198 10.58 1.59 -26.08
N GLY A 199 11.86 1.80 -25.79
CA GLY A 199 12.94 1.61 -26.77
C GLY A 199 12.94 0.24 -27.42
N SER A 200 12.59 -0.82 -26.68
CA SER A 200 12.60 -2.20 -27.18
C SER A 200 11.52 -2.47 -28.23
N ILE A 201 10.52 -1.59 -28.37
CA ILE A 201 9.50 -1.63 -29.42
C ILE A 201 9.69 -0.54 -30.49
N GLY A 202 10.85 0.15 -30.49
CA GLY A 202 11.23 1.10 -31.53
C GLY A 202 10.96 2.57 -31.24
N ASP A 203 10.62 2.96 -30.00
CA ASP A 203 10.52 4.38 -29.62
C ASP A 203 11.89 4.96 -29.25
N LYS A 204 12.56 5.57 -30.25
CA LYS A 204 13.86 6.20 -30.09
C LYS A 204 13.83 7.47 -29.22
N SER A 205 12.72 8.21 -29.25
CA SER A 205 12.60 9.48 -28.51
C SER A 205 12.62 9.23 -27.01
N SER A 206 11.80 8.28 -26.55
CA SER A 206 11.74 7.90 -25.13
C SER A 206 13.08 7.43 -24.59
N VAL A 207 13.87 6.68 -25.37
CA VAL A 207 15.21 6.23 -24.95
C VAL A 207 16.17 7.40 -24.76
N ASN A 208 16.14 8.39 -25.66
CA ASN A 208 17.01 9.57 -25.56
C ASN A 208 16.64 10.45 -24.36
N ASP A 209 15.34 10.65 -24.12
CA ASP A 209 14.85 11.34 -22.93
C ASP A 209 15.30 10.64 -21.64
N ALA A 210 15.15 9.31 -21.60
CA ALA A 210 15.52 8.51 -20.44
C ALA A 210 17.01 8.58 -20.13
N LEU A 211 17.87 8.53 -21.15
CA LEU A 211 19.33 8.63 -20.97
C LEU A 211 19.73 9.93 -20.28
N SER A 212 19.16 11.06 -20.73
CA SER A 212 19.44 12.38 -20.13
C SER A 212 19.02 12.43 -18.66
N ALA A 213 17.80 11.98 -18.35
CA ALA A 213 17.26 12.01 -16.99
C ALA A 213 17.95 11.02 -16.02
N LEU A 214 18.35 9.83 -16.50
CA LEU A 214 19.03 8.82 -15.67
C LEU A 214 20.45 9.25 -15.26
N LEU A 215 21.13 10.08 -16.07
CA LEU A 215 22.45 10.61 -15.73
C LEU A 215 22.41 11.46 -14.45
N GLU A 216 21.34 12.21 -14.24
CA GLU A 216 21.14 13.01 -13.03
C GLU A 216 20.96 12.14 -11.76
N LEU A 217 20.36 10.95 -11.91
CA LEU A 217 20.13 10.02 -10.81
C LEU A 217 21.36 9.20 -10.41
N LYS A 218 22.43 9.21 -11.24
CA LYS A 218 23.64 8.41 -11.01
C LYS A 218 24.36 8.74 -9.70
N GLY A 219 24.24 9.97 -9.21
CA GLY A 219 24.80 10.40 -7.92
C GLY A 219 24.04 9.89 -6.68
N SER A 220 22.88 9.25 -6.86
CA SER A 220 22.08 8.72 -5.76
C SER A 220 22.76 7.51 -5.10
N LYS A 221 22.98 7.55 -3.78
CA LYS A 221 23.55 6.43 -3.02
C LYS A 221 22.70 5.15 -3.13
N THR A 222 21.38 5.29 -3.09
CA THR A 222 20.44 4.16 -3.07
C THR A 222 20.17 3.62 -4.48
N TYR A 223 19.95 4.52 -5.45
CA TYR A 223 19.43 4.16 -6.77
C TYR A 223 20.42 4.38 -7.93
N GLY A 224 21.61 4.93 -7.66
CA GLY A 224 22.59 5.23 -8.70
C GLY A 224 23.08 4.02 -9.47
N ASN A 225 23.21 2.86 -8.81
CA ASN A 225 23.56 1.59 -9.46
C ASN A 225 22.47 1.12 -10.44
N PHE A 226 21.19 1.21 -10.04
CA PHE A 226 20.07 0.87 -10.92
C PHE A 226 19.94 1.86 -12.08
N ALA A 227 20.14 3.16 -11.84
CA ALA A 227 20.16 4.16 -12.91
C ALA A 227 21.29 3.87 -13.92
N ALA A 228 22.48 3.49 -13.44
CA ALA A 228 23.60 3.10 -14.29
C ALA A 228 23.31 1.83 -15.11
N LEU A 229 22.62 0.84 -14.52
CA LEU A 229 22.17 -0.36 -15.25
C LEU A 229 21.19 0.03 -16.37
N ARG A 230 20.22 0.90 -16.09
CA ARG A 230 19.23 1.35 -17.09
C ARG A 230 19.84 2.19 -18.21
N ILE A 231 20.89 2.95 -17.91
CA ILE A 231 21.71 3.61 -18.95
C ILE A 231 22.38 2.57 -19.84
N ALA A 232 22.92 1.49 -19.28
CA ALA A 232 23.53 0.42 -20.06
C ALA A 232 22.51 -0.33 -20.92
N ASP A 233 21.31 -0.62 -20.37
CA ASP A 233 20.17 -1.18 -21.10
C ASP A 233 19.77 -0.27 -22.28
N ALA A 234 19.67 1.04 -22.06
CA ALA A 234 19.35 2.02 -23.10
C ALA A 234 20.39 2.03 -24.23
N GLN A 235 21.68 2.00 -23.89
CA GLN A 235 22.76 1.94 -24.88
C GLN A 235 22.73 0.62 -25.67
N LEU A 236 22.40 -0.50 -25.01
CA LEU A 236 22.20 -1.78 -25.69
C LEU A 236 21.07 -1.68 -26.71
N LEU A 237 19.90 -1.16 -26.33
CA LEU A 237 18.77 -1.00 -27.24
C LEU A 237 19.08 -0.05 -28.40
N GLN A 238 19.84 1.03 -28.14
CA GLN A 238 20.35 1.87 -29.23
C GLN A 238 21.22 1.08 -30.20
N PHE A 239 22.13 0.24 -29.71
CA PHE A 239 22.96 -0.62 -30.55
C PHE A 239 22.14 -1.68 -31.33
N LEU A 240 21.16 -2.29 -30.66
CA LEU A 240 20.35 -3.37 -31.24
C LEU A 240 19.35 -2.88 -32.29
N ILE A 241 18.81 -1.66 -32.15
CA ILE A 241 17.69 -1.18 -32.98
C ILE A 241 18.08 0.06 -33.81
N PHE A 242 18.82 1.00 -33.24
CA PHE A 242 18.99 2.35 -33.80
C PHE A 242 20.43 2.66 -34.28
N GLU A 243 21.17 1.63 -34.68
CA GLU A 243 22.58 1.73 -35.15
C GLU A 243 23.54 2.40 -34.15
N GLY A 244 23.26 2.29 -32.85
CA GLY A 244 24.14 2.77 -31.78
C GLY A 244 25.51 2.08 -31.77
N SER A 245 26.49 2.70 -31.09
CA SER A 245 27.87 2.20 -31.05
C SER A 245 28.08 1.11 -29.99
N ILE A 246 28.81 0.05 -30.36
CA ILE A 246 29.27 -0.99 -29.43
C ILE A 246 30.15 -0.43 -28.30
N ASN A 247 30.89 0.66 -28.55
CA ASN A 247 31.75 1.27 -27.53
C ASN A 247 30.93 1.85 -26.37
N SER A 248 29.75 2.41 -26.65
CA SER A 248 28.84 2.91 -25.63
C SER A 248 28.30 1.78 -24.75
N VAL A 249 27.94 0.65 -25.37
CA VAL A 249 27.50 -0.57 -24.67
C VAL A 249 28.62 -1.12 -23.79
N SER A 250 29.83 -1.28 -24.35
CA SER A 250 31.03 -1.76 -23.65
C SER A 250 31.38 -0.90 -22.44
N THR A 251 31.39 0.42 -22.62
CA THR A 251 31.74 1.38 -21.57
C THR A 251 30.73 1.36 -20.42
N THR A 252 29.43 1.29 -20.72
CA THR A 252 28.38 1.37 -19.71
C THR A 252 28.22 0.07 -18.94
N TYR A 253 28.17 -1.09 -19.60
CA TYR A 253 28.07 -2.37 -18.91
C TYR A 253 29.32 -2.74 -18.09
N SER A 254 30.51 -2.39 -18.57
CA SER A 254 31.75 -2.64 -17.82
C SER A 254 31.78 -1.91 -16.48
N ARG A 255 31.11 -0.75 -16.37
CA ARG A 255 31.03 0.03 -15.11
C ARG A 255 30.07 -0.55 -14.09
N VAL A 256 29.07 -1.34 -14.51
CA VAL A 256 28.02 -1.87 -13.63
C VAL A 256 28.19 -3.36 -13.33
N PHE A 257 29.09 -4.06 -14.04
CA PHE A 257 29.32 -5.50 -13.91
C PHE A 257 29.57 -5.97 -12.47
N SER A 258 30.32 -5.20 -11.67
CA SER A 258 30.64 -5.57 -10.29
C SER A 258 29.40 -5.68 -9.38
N LYS A 259 28.29 -5.04 -9.75
CA LYS A 259 27.00 -5.12 -9.07
C LYS A 259 25.98 -5.96 -9.84
N PHE A 260 26.07 -5.98 -11.17
CA PHE A 260 25.14 -6.68 -12.05
C PHE A 260 25.92 -7.59 -13.02
N PRO A 261 26.18 -8.86 -12.66
CA PRO A 261 26.94 -9.79 -13.49
C PRO A 261 26.38 -9.97 -14.92
N GLU A 262 25.06 -9.79 -15.08
CA GLU A 262 24.36 -9.82 -16.38
C GLU A 262 24.92 -8.84 -17.41
N GLY A 263 25.62 -7.77 -16.99
CA GLY A 263 26.26 -6.87 -17.95
C GLY A 263 27.27 -7.58 -18.87
N LYS A 264 27.95 -8.63 -18.39
CA LYS A 264 28.84 -9.43 -19.22
C LYS A 264 28.09 -10.34 -20.18
N TYR A 265 26.91 -10.83 -19.81
CA TYR A 265 26.05 -11.58 -20.73
C TYR A 265 25.61 -10.70 -21.90
N TRP A 266 25.12 -9.48 -21.62
CA TRP A 266 24.70 -8.55 -22.67
C TRP A 266 25.85 -8.08 -23.57
N LEU A 267 27.05 -7.88 -23.00
CA LEU A 267 28.24 -7.60 -23.79
C LEU A 267 28.66 -8.76 -24.67
N GLY A 268 28.63 -9.99 -24.15
CA GLY A 268 28.88 -11.19 -24.93
C GLY A 268 27.95 -11.27 -26.14
N TRP A 269 26.66 -11.01 -25.92
CA TRP A 269 25.66 -10.92 -26.98
C TRP A 269 25.93 -9.80 -27.99
N ALA A 270 26.26 -8.60 -27.53
CA ALA A 270 26.53 -7.47 -28.42
C ALA A 270 27.70 -7.77 -29.36
N TYR A 271 28.82 -8.31 -28.84
CA TYR A 271 29.95 -8.74 -29.66
C TYR A 271 29.63 -9.93 -30.56
N PHE A 272 28.83 -10.90 -30.07
CA PHE A 272 28.36 -12.03 -30.87
C PHE A 272 27.57 -11.56 -32.10
N THR A 273 26.72 -10.54 -31.95
CA THR A 273 25.97 -9.97 -33.09
C THR A 273 26.88 -9.34 -34.14
N LEU A 274 28.10 -8.90 -33.78
CA LEU A 274 29.06 -8.33 -34.72
C LEU A 274 29.96 -9.40 -35.39
N GLY A 275 29.96 -10.63 -34.87
CA GLY A 275 30.91 -11.67 -35.26
C GLY A 275 32.29 -11.51 -34.62
N GLU A 276 32.40 -10.72 -33.54
CA GLU A 276 33.63 -10.55 -32.77
C GLU A 276 33.74 -11.65 -31.70
N PHE A 277 34.00 -12.88 -32.14
CA PHE A 277 33.90 -14.07 -31.30
C PHE A 277 34.86 -14.10 -30.10
N ASP A 278 36.04 -13.48 -30.19
CA ASP A 278 36.96 -13.38 -29.05
C ASP A 278 36.39 -12.54 -27.91
N ASN A 279 35.87 -11.36 -28.24
CA ASN A 279 35.22 -10.48 -27.29
C ASN A 279 33.94 -11.13 -26.74
N ALA A 280 33.17 -11.81 -27.58
CA ALA A 280 31.99 -12.56 -27.16
C ALA A 280 32.35 -13.66 -26.14
N LEU A 281 33.33 -14.51 -26.46
CA LEU A 281 33.79 -15.61 -25.59
C LEU A 281 34.30 -15.11 -24.25
N SER A 282 35.15 -14.08 -24.26
CA SER A 282 35.69 -13.49 -23.03
C SER A 282 34.58 -13.02 -22.10
N ASN A 283 33.57 -12.33 -22.64
CA ASN A 283 32.46 -11.83 -21.84
C ASN A 283 31.50 -12.94 -21.38
N PHE A 284 31.17 -13.94 -22.21
CA PHE A 284 30.36 -15.08 -21.77
C PHE A 284 31.07 -15.92 -20.69
N ASN A 285 32.38 -16.14 -20.80
CA ASN A 285 33.16 -16.82 -19.78
C ASN A 285 33.15 -16.04 -18.45
N SER A 286 33.34 -14.73 -18.53
CA SER A 286 33.29 -13.84 -17.37
C SER A 286 31.91 -13.86 -16.70
N PHE A 287 30.82 -13.85 -17.48
CA PHE A 287 29.47 -13.99 -16.97
C PHE A 287 29.26 -15.33 -16.26
N LEU A 288 29.58 -16.45 -16.92
CA LEU A 288 29.41 -17.80 -16.37
C LEU A 288 30.20 -18.02 -15.07
N ALA A 289 31.32 -17.33 -14.88
CA ALA A 289 32.10 -17.38 -13.66
C ALA A 289 31.47 -16.60 -12.47
N HIS A 290 30.60 -15.62 -12.74
CA HIS A 290 30.02 -14.71 -11.74
C HIS A 290 28.49 -14.79 -11.64
N ALA A 291 27.84 -15.64 -12.44
CA ALA A 291 26.39 -15.79 -12.43
C ALA A 291 25.89 -16.35 -11.07
N PRO A 292 24.90 -15.71 -10.43
CA PRO A 292 24.24 -16.25 -9.24
C PRO A 292 23.64 -17.64 -9.50
N LYS A 293 23.96 -18.61 -8.65
CA LYS A 293 23.57 -20.01 -8.85
C LYS A 293 22.12 -20.33 -8.48
N ASP A 294 21.53 -19.56 -7.57
CA ASP A 294 20.23 -19.86 -6.94
C ASP A 294 19.02 -19.17 -7.61
N GLU A 295 19.26 -18.35 -8.64
CA GLU A 295 18.21 -17.61 -9.35
C GLU A 295 17.82 -18.28 -10.67
N ILE A 296 16.53 -18.65 -10.81
CA ILE A 296 15.98 -19.29 -12.03
C ILE A 296 16.24 -18.45 -13.28
N ARG A 297 16.15 -17.11 -13.17
CA ARG A 297 16.43 -16.18 -14.28
C ARG A 297 17.85 -16.37 -14.83
N PHE A 298 18.84 -16.50 -13.94
CA PHE A 298 20.22 -16.72 -14.34
C PHE A 298 20.43 -18.12 -14.93
N LYS A 299 19.63 -19.14 -14.58
CA LYS A 299 19.70 -20.46 -15.25
C LYS A 299 19.39 -20.39 -16.75
N TYR A 300 18.38 -19.62 -17.13
CA TYR A 300 18.08 -19.36 -18.55
C TYR A 300 19.24 -18.63 -19.24
N MET A 301 19.82 -17.63 -18.58
CA MET A 301 20.96 -16.89 -19.11
C MET A 301 22.22 -17.75 -19.22
N GLU A 302 22.50 -18.62 -18.25
CA GLU A 302 23.62 -19.55 -18.27
C GLU A 302 23.49 -20.54 -19.43
N ALA A 303 22.30 -21.11 -19.63
CA ALA A 303 22.02 -22.05 -20.72
C ALA A 303 22.23 -21.39 -22.09
N ASP A 304 21.70 -20.18 -22.30
CA ASP A 304 21.91 -19.45 -23.54
C ASP A 304 23.37 -18.98 -23.70
N ALA A 305 24.03 -18.48 -22.63
CA ALA A 305 25.44 -18.10 -22.67
C ALA A 305 26.34 -19.28 -23.05
N LYS A 306 26.05 -20.50 -22.57
CA LYS A 306 26.74 -21.72 -22.98
C LYS A 306 26.53 -22.06 -24.45
N LEU A 307 25.32 -21.89 -24.95
CA LEU A 307 25.06 -22.04 -26.39
C LEU A 307 25.85 -21.02 -27.21
N ARG A 308 25.88 -19.75 -26.80
CA ARG A 308 26.64 -18.70 -27.51
C ARG A 308 28.15 -18.85 -27.38
N GLN A 309 28.63 -19.43 -26.27
CA GLN A 309 30.02 -19.87 -26.12
C GLN A 309 30.34 -20.93 -27.20
N ALA A 310 29.50 -21.96 -27.35
CA ALA A 310 29.70 -23.00 -28.35
C ALA A 310 29.59 -22.46 -29.79
N GLU A 311 28.63 -21.58 -30.08
CA GLU A 311 28.48 -20.93 -31.39
C GLU A 311 29.70 -20.05 -31.72
N SER A 312 30.21 -19.30 -30.74
CA SER A 312 31.40 -18.47 -30.95
C SER A 312 32.64 -19.32 -31.22
N MET A 313 32.83 -20.42 -30.49
CA MET A 313 33.90 -21.40 -30.75
C MET A 313 33.74 -22.07 -32.11
N PHE A 314 32.51 -22.44 -32.49
CA PHE A 314 32.20 -23.06 -33.76
C PHE A 314 32.58 -22.15 -34.92
N TRP A 315 32.03 -20.92 -34.97
CA TRP A 315 32.29 -20.01 -36.08
C TRP A 315 33.73 -19.53 -36.15
N LYS A 316 34.37 -19.31 -35.00
CA LYS A 316 35.81 -19.04 -34.95
C LYS A 316 36.61 -20.24 -35.46
N GLY A 317 36.28 -21.45 -35.02
CA GLY A 317 36.92 -22.69 -35.46
C GLY A 317 36.78 -22.92 -36.96
N VAL A 318 35.60 -22.68 -37.53
CA VAL A 318 35.34 -22.77 -38.97
C VAL A 318 36.14 -21.72 -39.74
N LYS A 319 36.19 -20.47 -39.25
CA LYS A 319 36.91 -19.37 -39.92
C LYS A 319 38.43 -19.56 -39.89
N GLU A 320 38.97 -20.10 -38.81
CA GLU A 320 40.41 -20.29 -38.59
C GLU A 320 40.90 -21.70 -38.95
N ASN A 321 40.02 -22.58 -39.44
CA ASN A 321 40.27 -24.02 -39.63
C ASN A 321 40.87 -24.68 -38.37
N ASN A 322 40.36 -24.31 -37.19
CA ASN A 322 40.89 -24.74 -35.89
C ASN A 322 40.05 -25.90 -35.31
N LEU A 323 40.51 -27.13 -35.56
CA LEU A 323 39.84 -28.37 -35.11
C LEU A 323 39.72 -28.47 -33.59
N THR A 324 40.65 -27.87 -32.83
CA THR A 324 40.59 -27.85 -31.36
C THR A 324 39.38 -27.04 -30.86
N LEU A 325 39.15 -25.86 -31.46
CA LEU A 325 37.97 -25.05 -31.13
C LEU A 325 36.67 -25.76 -31.51
N LEU A 326 36.63 -26.44 -32.65
CA LEU A 326 35.47 -27.24 -33.07
C LEU A 326 35.20 -28.40 -32.10
N SER A 327 36.25 -29.09 -31.64
CA SER A 327 36.12 -30.16 -30.65
C SER A 327 35.59 -29.65 -29.29
N GLN A 328 36.06 -28.48 -28.85
CA GLN A 328 35.52 -27.81 -27.65
C GLN A 328 34.04 -27.43 -27.82
N ALA A 329 33.67 -26.86 -28.96
CA ALA A 329 32.28 -26.54 -29.28
C ALA A 329 31.39 -27.80 -29.29
N SER A 330 31.84 -28.89 -29.93
CA SER A 330 31.14 -30.18 -29.97
C SER A 330 30.86 -30.72 -28.56
N THR A 331 31.83 -30.62 -27.66
CA THR A 331 31.66 -31.05 -26.26
C THR A 331 30.53 -30.27 -25.57
N ILE A 332 30.47 -28.95 -25.78
CA ILE A 332 29.42 -28.12 -25.19
C ILE A 332 28.06 -28.45 -25.83
N TYR A 333 27.97 -28.56 -27.16
CA TYR A 333 26.72 -28.89 -27.85
C TYR A 333 26.13 -30.22 -27.38
N LYS A 334 26.95 -31.27 -27.24
CA LYS A 334 26.52 -32.57 -26.70
C LYS A 334 25.95 -32.45 -25.29
N SER A 335 26.57 -31.61 -24.46
CA SER A 335 26.09 -31.34 -23.10
C SER A 335 24.75 -30.59 -23.09
N LEU A 336 24.58 -29.59 -23.96
CA LEU A 336 23.35 -28.80 -24.08
C LEU A 336 22.18 -29.62 -24.65
N ALA A 337 22.45 -30.52 -25.59
CA ALA A 337 21.44 -31.37 -26.23
C ALA A 337 21.11 -32.64 -25.42
N ASN A 338 21.85 -32.94 -24.34
CA ASN A 338 21.58 -34.08 -23.50
C ASN A 338 20.28 -33.88 -22.69
N PRO A 339 19.24 -34.72 -22.86
CA PRO A 339 17.98 -34.61 -22.10
C PRO A 339 18.12 -34.70 -20.58
N LYS A 340 19.22 -35.31 -20.09
CA LYS A 340 19.56 -35.40 -18.67
C LYS A 340 20.51 -34.27 -18.20
N GLY A 341 20.89 -33.36 -19.09
CA GLY A 341 21.80 -32.25 -18.82
C GLY A 341 21.15 -31.13 -18.02
N ILE A 342 21.94 -30.46 -17.18
CA ILE A 342 21.46 -29.39 -16.28
C ILE A 342 20.85 -28.18 -17.01
N TYR A 343 21.18 -27.98 -18.29
CA TYR A 343 20.71 -26.84 -19.09
C TYR A 343 19.53 -27.17 -20.00
N PHE A 344 19.22 -28.46 -20.21
CA PHE A 344 18.26 -28.91 -21.23
C PHE A 344 16.87 -28.28 -21.05
N ASN A 345 16.37 -28.24 -19.81
CA ASN A 345 15.07 -27.67 -19.47
C ASN A 345 14.99 -26.14 -19.55
N TYR A 346 16.13 -25.47 -19.76
CA TYR A 346 16.21 -24.01 -19.87
C TYR A 346 16.46 -23.54 -21.31
N LEU A 347 16.60 -24.47 -22.26
CA LEU A 347 16.74 -24.21 -23.68
C LEU A 347 15.41 -24.41 -24.41
N THR A 348 15.20 -23.67 -25.48
CA THR A 348 14.09 -23.91 -26.41
C THR A 348 14.39 -25.10 -27.33
N ASN A 349 13.35 -25.73 -27.87
CA ASN A 349 13.49 -26.78 -28.88
C ASN A 349 14.37 -26.33 -30.05
N LYS A 350 14.21 -25.07 -30.49
CA LYS A 350 15.04 -24.47 -31.55
C LYS A 350 16.52 -24.43 -31.17
N GLN A 351 16.85 -24.04 -29.95
CA GLN A 351 18.25 -24.02 -29.46
C GLN A 351 18.84 -25.43 -29.35
N ILE A 352 18.06 -26.42 -28.92
CA ILE A 352 18.47 -27.83 -28.87
C ILE A 352 18.71 -28.36 -30.29
N SER A 353 17.83 -28.07 -31.24
CA SER A 353 18.01 -28.42 -32.66
C SER A 353 19.26 -27.78 -33.24
N ILE A 354 19.55 -26.51 -32.93
CA ILE A 354 20.79 -25.85 -33.34
C ILE A 354 22.01 -26.59 -32.76
N ALA A 355 22.00 -26.94 -31.48
CA ALA A 355 23.11 -27.66 -30.86
C ALA A 355 23.37 -29.02 -31.53
N ASN A 356 22.31 -29.80 -31.81
CA ASN A 356 22.42 -31.06 -32.54
C ASN A 356 22.96 -30.87 -33.96
N LEU A 357 22.40 -29.90 -34.70
CA LEU A 357 22.81 -29.59 -36.07
C LEU A 357 24.29 -29.18 -36.12
N ARG A 358 24.74 -28.29 -35.23
CA ARG A 358 26.14 -27.83 -35.20
C ARG A 358 27.10 -28.94 -34.81
N ASN A 359 26.73 -29.78 -33.85
CA ASN A 359 27.53 -30.96 -33.52
C ASN A 359 27.70 -31.90 -34.71
N PHE A 360 26.64 -32.09 -35.49
CA PHE A 360 26.70 -32.84 -36.75
C PHE A 360 27.62 -32.16 -37.78
N LEU A 361 27.45 -30.85 -38.03
CA LEU A 361 28.26 -30.11 -39.01
C LEU A 361 29.76 -30.09 -38.66
N ILE A 362 30.12 -30.11 -37.38
CA ILE A 362 31.51 -30.26 -36.93
C ILE A 362 32.12 -31.58 -37.42
N GLN A 363 31.35 -32.67 -37.44
CA GLN A 363 31.82 -33.96 -37.96
C GLN A 363 32.12 -33.86 -39.45
N ILE A 364 31.23 -33.23 -40.23
CA ILE A 364 31.45 -32.98 -41.66
C ILE A 364 32.69 -32.12 -41.91
N GLU A 365 32.87 -31.01 -41.19
CA GLU A 365 34.08 -30.18 -41.31
C GLU A 365 35.36 -30.94 -40.94
N THR A 366 35.30 -31.81 -39.92
CA THR A 366 36.43 -32.64 -39.51
C THR A 366 36.76 -33.68 -40.58
N THR A 367 35.76 -34.34 -41.18
CA THR A 367 35.95 -35.31 -42.28
C THR A 367 36.53 -34.64 -43.52
N LEU A 368 36.10 -33.42 -43.84
CA LEU A 368 36.66 -32.65 -44.94
C LEU A 368 38.10 -32.20 -44.63
N SER A 369 38.50 -32.04 -43.37
CA SER A 369 39.90 -31.75 -42.98
C SER A 369 40.53 -30.54 -43.69
N GLY A 370 39.72 -29.53 -44.04
CA GLY A 370 40.17 -28.35 -44.79
C GLY A 370 40.29 -28.54 -46.31
N GLU A 371 39.88 -29.70 -46.83
CA GLU A 371 39.77 -29.97 -48.26
C GLU A 371 38.82 -28.98 -48.94
N LYS A 372 39.22 -28.50 -50.12
CA LYS A 372 38.51 -27.44 -50.85
C LYS A 372 37.71 -27.97 -52.03
N ASN A 373 37.84 -29.27 -52.33
CA ASN A 373 37.12 -29.91 -53.43
C ASN A 373 35.66 -30.26 -53.05
N PRO A 374 34.64 -29.59 -53.63
CA PRO A 374 33.24 -29.88 -53.35
C PRO A 374 32.82 -31.31 -53.70
N GLU A 375 33.52 -31.97 -54.64
CA GLU A 375 33.24 -33.35 -55.04
C GLU A 375 33.39 -34.36 -53.89
N MET A 376 34.20 -34.03 -52.87
CA MET A 376 34.36 -34.88 -51.69
C MET A 376 33.18 -34.80 -50.71
N LEU A 377 32.26 -33.85 -50.89
CA LEU A 377 31.12 -33.66 -49.99
C LEU A 377 30.26 -34.91 -49.88
N LYS A 378 29.98 -35.59 -51.00
CA LYS A 378 29.17 -36.81 -50.99
C LYS A 378 29.85 -37.90 -50.13
N SER A 379 31.13 -38.15 -50.35
CA SER A 379 31.90 -39.12 -49.58
C SER A 379 31.96 -38.76 -48.09
N ALA A 380 32.14 -37.48 -47.77
CA ALA A 380 32.15 -37.01 -46.38
C ALA A 380 30.81 -37.20 -45.67
N MET A 381 29.69 -36.97 -46.37
CA MET A 381 28.35 -37.23 -45.86
C MET A 381 28.12 -38.74 -45.65
N GLU A 382 28.50 -39.58 -46.62
CA GLU A 382 28.34 -41.04 -46.53
C GLU A 382 29.21 -41.68 -45.42
N MET A 383 30.39 -41.12 -45.13
CA MET A 383 31.24 -41.54 -44.00
C MET A 383 30.61 -41.24 -42.63
N ASN A 384 29.62 -40.36 -42.58
CA ASN A 384 28.85 -40.04 -41.38
C ASN A 384 27.44 -40.67 -41.44
N ASP A 385 27.30 -41.77 -42.19
CA ASP A 385 26.06 -42.54 -42.38
C ASP A 385 24.88 -41.76 -42.98
N ILE A 386 25.15 -40.69 -43.74
CA ILE A 386 24.11 -39.84 -44.35
C ILE A 386 24.03 -40.10 -45.85
N LYS A 387 22.91 -40.68 -46.29
CA LYS A 387 22.73 -41.22 -47.64
C LYS A 387 21.44 -40.73 -48.29
N LEU A 388 21.53 -40.41 -49.58
CA LEU A 388 20.35 -40.11 -50.39
C LEU A 388 19.66 -41.42 -50.86
N PRO A 389 18.32 -41.43 -51.00
CA PRO A 389 17.41 -40.30 -50.84
C PRO A 389 16.94 -40.04 -49.39
N GLY A 390 17.20 -40.95 -48.45
CA GLY A 390 16.63 -40.93 -47.09
C GLY A 390 16.97 -39.69 -46.25
N ASP A 391 18.17 -39.13 -46.43
CA ASP A 391 18.65 -37.99 -45.63
C ASP A 391 18.71 -36.66 -46.42
N ALA A 392 17.79 -36.47 -47.37
CA ALA A 392 17.79 -35.29 -48.24
C ALA A 392 17.75 -33.97 -47.45
N ASP A 393 16.99 -33.89 -46.36
CA ASP A 393 16.93 -32.71 -45.49
C ASP A 393 18.29 -32.38 -44.87
N THR A 394 19.06 -33.40 -44.46
CA THR A 394 20.40 -33.23 -43.91
C THR A 394 21.36 -32.66 -44.95
N TYR A 395 21.26 -33.09 -46.21
CA TYR A 395 22.01 -32.47 -47.32
C TYR A 395 21.62 -31.00 -47.52
N ILE A 396 20.34 -30.67 -47.41
CA ILE A 396 19.88 -29.29 -47.51
C ILE A 396 20.43 -28.45 -46.35
N GLU A 397 20.40 -28.94 -45.11
CA GLU A 397 20.97 -28.24 -43.95
C GLU A 397 22.49 -28.05 -44.06
N THR A 398 23.21 -29.06 -44.55
CA THR A 398 24.65 -28.92 -44.86
C THR A 398 24.89 -27.86 -45.93
N GLY A 399 24.07 -27.82 -46.98
CA GLY A 399 24.13 -26.77 -47.99
C GLY A 399 23.86 -25.37 -47.42
N ARG A 400 22.85 -25.24 -46.53
CA ARG A 400 22.56 -23.99 -45.81
C ARG A 400 23.72 -23.55 -44.93
N TYR A 401 24.36 -24.49 -44.23
CA TYR A 401 25.55 -24.21 -43.45
C TYR A 401 26.68 -23.64 -44.31
N PHE A 402 26.97 -24.24 -45.46
CA PHE A 402 28.01 -23.72 -46.35
C PHE A 402 27.66 -22.36 -46.96
N LEU A 403 26.37 -22.10 -47.19
CA LEU A 403 25.88 -20.79 -47.59
C LEU A 403 26.13 -19.74 -46.49
N GLU A 404 25.82 -20.08 -45.23
CA GLU A 404 26.10 -19.26 -44.04
C GLU A 404 27.62 -19.06 -43.82
N LYS A 405 28.43 -20.09 -44.05
CA LYS A 405 29.90 -20.01 -44.04
C LYS A 405 30.39 -18.98 -45.06
N GLY A 406 29.81 -18.98 -46.26
CA GLY A 406 30.09 -17.97 -47.30
C GLY A 406 29.85 -16.52 -46.85
N ILE A 407 28.86 -16.27 -45.99
CA ILE A 407 28.63 -14.92 -45.41
C ILE A 407 29.80 -14.50 -44.50
N ASN A 408 30.34 -15.45 -43.75
CA ASN A 408 31.33 -15.21 -42.69
C ASN A 408 32.80 -15.29 -43.17
N SER A 409 33.03 -15.78 -44.39
CA SER A 409 34.35 -15.97 -44.99
C SER A 409 34.83 -14.79 -45.85
N ALA A 410 36.17 -14.70 -46.01
CA ALA A 410 36.81 -13.79 -46.95
C ALA A 410 36.56 -14.23 -48.41
N GLU A 411 36.89 -13.39 -49.38
CA GLU A 411 36.47 -13.54 -50.78
C GLU A 411 36.82 -14.90 -51.42
N LYS A 412 38.07 -15.36 -51.26
CA LYS A 412 38.51 -16.66 -51.82
C LYS A 412 37.86 -17.85 -51.10
N GLU A 413 37.75 -17.80 -49.78
CA GLU A 413 37.12 -18.85 -48.96
C GLU A 413 35.60 -18.90 -49.16
N ARG A 414 35.00 -17.76 -49.52
CA ARG A 414 33.58 -17.66 -49.85
C ARG A 414 33.27 -18.42 -51.15
N ALA A 415 34.12 -18.34 -52.17
CA ALA A 415 33.93 -19.12 -53.40
C ALA A 415 33.89 -20.63 -53.11
N ASP A 416 34.83 -21.11 -52.28
CA ASP A 416 34.88 -22.52 -51.86
C ASP A 416 33.58 -22.90 -51.12
N ALA A 417 33.20 -22.14 -50.11
CA ALA A 417 31.99 -22.40 -49.33
C ALA A 417 30.71 -22.42 -50.20
N LEU A 418 30.55 -21.45 -51.11
CA LEU A 418 29.40 -21.40 -52.01
C LEU A 418 29.40 -22.59 -52.99
N SER A 419 30.58 -23.08 -53.39
CA SER A 419 30.70 -24.27 -54.25
C SER A 419 30.27 -25.55 -53.51
N PHE A 420 30.64 -25.70 -52.23
CA PHE A 420 30.12 -26.77 -51.37
C PHE A 420 28.61 -26.68 -51.17
N ALA A 421 28.07 -25.48 -50.94
CA ALA A 421 26.63 -25.26 -50.83
C ALA A 421 25.90 -25.69 -52.11
N GLN A 422 26.39 -25.24 -53.28
CA GLN A 422 25.84 -25.60 -54.57
C GLN A 422 25.88 -27.12 -54.78
N LYS A 423 27.00 -27.77 -54.45
CA LYS A 423 27.14 -29.23 -54.61
C LYS A 423 26.15 -29.99 -53.73
N ALA A 424 25.93 -29.56 -52.49
CA ALA A 424 24.95 -30.17 -51.60
C ALA A 424 23.55 -30.17 -52.22
N PHE A 425 23.12 -29.04 -52.78
CA PHE A 425 21.82 -28.90 -53.42
C PHE A 425 21.74 -29.68 -54.75
N ASP A 426 22.82 -29.72 -55.52
CA ASP A 426 22.89 -30.49 -56.76
C ASP A 426 22.69 -32.00 -56.53
N LEU A 427 23.28 -32.54 -55.46
CA LEU A 427 23.11 -33.95 -55.09
C LEU A 427 21.64 -34.28 -54.77
N VAL A 428 20.93 -33.40 -54.06
CA VAL A 428 19.51 -33.56 -53.75
C VAL A 428 18.64 -33.49 -55.01
N ILE A 429 18.89 -32.51 -55.89
CA ILE A 429 18.13 -32.32 -57.13
C ILE A 429 18.29 -33.53 -58.07
N ALA A 430 19.52 -34.04 -58.21
CA ALA A 430 19.87 -35.14 -59.09
C ALA A 430 19.43 -36.52 -58.55
N SER A 431 19.18 -36.66 -57.25
CA SER A 431 18.85 -37.95 -56.63
C SER A 431 17.48 -38.49 -57.06
N GLY A 432 17.44 -39.73 -57.52
CA GLY A 432 16.19 -40.48 -57.71
C GLY A 432 15.59 -40.87 -56.36
N GLY A 433 14.29 -40.60 -56.16
CA GLY A 433 13.57 -40.96 -54.94
C GLY A 433 13.38 -39.84 -53.92
N VAL A 434 14.04 -38.69 -54.07
CA VAL A 434 13.72 -37.47 -53.29
C VAL A 434 12.46 -36.82 -53.86
N ASP A 435 11.53 -36.41 -52.99
CA ASP A 435 10.25 -35.82 -53.37
C ASP A 435 10.40 -34.45 -54.07
N GLY A 436 9.32 -34.03 -54.73
CA GLY A 436 9.32 -32.80 -55.52
C GLY A 436 9.49 -31.52 -54.71
N ASP A 437 9.01 -31.49 -53.46
CA ASP A 437 9.01 -30.30 -52.61
C ASP A 437 10.40 -30.09 -52.01
N THR A 438 11.04 -31.15 -51.52
CA THR A 438 12.43 -31.14 -51.06
C THR A 438 13.38 -30.71 -52.19
N LYS A 439 13.15 -31.22 -53.42
CA LYS A 439 13.88 -30.74 -54.60
C LYS A 439 13.58 -29.27 -54.92
N ASN A 440 12.36 -28.80 -54.69
CA ASN A 440 12.00 -27.39 -54.90
C ASN A 440 12.75 -26.47 -53.92
N VAL A 441 12.87 -26.88 -52.64
CA VAL A 441 13.71 -26.20 -51.63
C VAL A 441 15.17 -26.14 -52.09
N ALA A 442 15.73 -27.28 -52.52
CA ALA A 442 17.11 -27.35 -52.99
C ALA A 442 17.35 -26.47 -54.23
N ARG A 443 16.41 -26.43 -55.19
CA ARG A 443 16.49 -25.53 -56.36
C ARG A 443 16.50 -24.06 -55.96
N PHE A 444 15.61 -23.65 -55.06
CA PHE A 444 15.55 -22.27 -54.58
C PHE A 444 16.88 -21.86 -53.93
N LEU A 445 17.39 -22.68 -53.00
CA LEU A 445 18.66 -22.41 -52.33
C LEU A 445 19.85 -22.43 -53.28
N LYS A 446 19.88 -23.36 -54.26
CA LYS A 446 20.88 -23.34 -55.33
C LYS A 446 20.84 -22.02 -56.09
N GLY A 447 19.65 -21.53 -56.46
CA GLY A 447 19.49 -20.23 -57.09
C GLY A 447 20.06 -19.09 -56.24
N VAL A 448 19.75 -19.06 -54.95
CA VAL A 448 20.32 -18.09 -53.99
C VAL A 448 21.85 -18.18 -53.93
N THR A 449 22.40 -19.39 -53.84
CA THR A 449 23.85 -19.63 -53.82
C THR A 449 24.53 -19.10 -55.08
N ILE A 450 23.96 -19.35 -56.26
CA ILE A 450 24.55 -18.90 -57.53
C ILE A 450 24.45 -17.38 -57.68
N VAL A 451 23.34 -16.74 -57.27
CA VAL A 451 23.25 -15.27 -57.23
C VAL A 451 24.32 -14.70 -56.30
N LYS A 452 24.57 -15.33 -55.15
CA LYS A 452 25.65 -14.87 -54.27
C LYS A 452 27.03 -15.12 -54.87
N LEU A 453 27.23 -16.24 -55.56
CA LEU A 453 28.47 -16.56 -56.26
C LEU A 453 28.77 -15.55 -57.37
N SER A 454 27.76 -15.05 -58.09
CA SER A 454 27.94 -14.01 -59.11
C SER A 454 28.51 -12.71 -58.55
N THR A 455 28.37 -12.45 -57.24
CA THR A 455 28.95 -11.27 -56.57
C THR A 455 30.47 -11.32 -56.45
N LEU A 456 31.11 -12.47 -56.76
CA LEU A 456 32.57 -12.63 -56.74
C LEU A 456 33.23 -12.37 -58.11
N TYR A 457 32.42 -12.10 -59.13
CA TYR A 457 32.86 -11.82 -60.49
C TYR A 457 32.41 -10.42 -60.90
N GLU A 458 33.00 -9.91 -61.99
CA GLU A 458 32.62 -8.63 -62.59
C GLU A 458 32.41 -8.77 -64.11
N GLY A 459 31.68 -7.82 -64.72
CA GLY A 459 31.50 -7.77 -66.17
C GLY A 459 30.78 -8.98 -66.76
N ALA A 460 31.32 -9.54 -67.85
CA ALA A 460 30.68 -10.63 -68.60
C ALA A 460 30.57 -11.93 -67.81
N GLU A 461 31.56 -12.26 -66.98
CA GLU A 461 31.56 -13.48 -66.16
C GLU A 461 30.49 -13.40 -65.06
N GLN A 462 30.31 -12.23 -64.45
CA GLN A 462 29.21 -11.98 -63.52
C GLN A 462 27.85 -12.19 -64.20
N ALA A 463 27.67 -11.65 -65.41
CA ALA A 463 26.43 -11.78 -66.16
C ALA A 463 26.09 -13.25 -66.50
N GLU A 464 27.09 -14.04 -66.90
CA GLU A 464 26.91 -15.46 -67.19
C GLU A 464 26.51 -16.28 -65.95
N VAL A 465 27.19 -16.05 -64.81
CA VAL A 465 26.86 -16.73 -63.54
C VAL A 465 25.46 -16.34 -63.08
N ALA A 466 25.12 -15.05 -63.16
CA ALA A 466 23.81 -14.55 -62.79
C ALA A 466 22.69 -15.10 -63.68
N GLU A 467 22.91 -15.24 -64.99
CA GLU A 467 21.95 -15.85 -65.91
C GLU A 467 21.68 -17.32 -65.56
N ARG A 468 22.71 -18.10 -65.24
CA ARG A 468 22.55 -19.47 -64.71
C ARG A 468 21.70 -19.49 -63.44
N ALA A 469 21.89 -18.54 -62.53
CA ALA A 469 21.09 -18.43 -61.32
C ALA A 469 19.61 -18.19 -61.65
N ARG A 470 19.32 -17.24 -62.55
CA ARG A 470 17.95 -16.90 -62.99
C ARG A 470 17.26 -18.10 -63.63
N ALA A 471 17.95 -18.87 -64.47
CA ALA A 471 17.41 -20.07 -65.10
C ALA A 471 17.04 -21.18 -64.09
N VAL A 472 17.77 -21.28 -62.97
CA VAL A 472 17.42 -22.19 -61.86
C VAL A 472 16.20 -21.65 -61.10
N LEU A 473 16.16 -20.35 -60.81
CA LEU A 473 15.07 -19.71 -60.07
C LEU A 473 13.73 -19.76 -60.81
N ASP A 474 13.74 -19.69 -62.15
CA ASP A 474 12.54 -19.80 -62.98
C ASP A 474 11.85 -21.18 -62.88
N GLN A 475 12.55 -22.20 -62.37
CA GLN A 475 12.01 -23.54 -62.15
C GLN A 475 11.34 -23.71 -60.77
N CYS A 476 11.43 -22.70 -59.88
CA CYS A 476 10.89 -22.79 -58.53
C CYS A 476 9.35 -22.68 -58.52
N ARG A 477 8.71 -23.57 -57.77
CA ARG A 477 7.24 -23.61 -57.59
C ARG A 477 6.85 -23.05 -56.23
N GLU A 478 5.54 -22.85 -56.00
CA GLU A 478 5.02 -22.53 -54.66
C GLU A 478 5.54 -23.53 -53.62
N PRO A 479 5.85 -23.11 -52.37
CA PRO A 479 5.68 -21.77 -51.81
C PRO A 479 6.84 -20.79 -52.13
N TYR A 480 7.87 -21.22 -52.85
CA TYR A 480 9.08 -20.41 -53.12
C TYR A 480 8.98 -19.55 -54.38
N SER A 481 7.90 -19.61 -55.15
CA SER A 481 7.81 -18.94 -56.47
C SER A 481 7.98 -17.41 -56.38
N ASN A 482 7.35 -16.77 -55.38
CA ASN A 482 7.43 -15.31 -55.21
C ASN A 482 8.80 -14.89 -54.67
N GLU A 483 9.37 -15.66 -53.75
CA GLU A 483 10.71 -15.43 -53.22
C GLU A 483 11.78 -15.68 -54.29
N ALA A 484 11.62 -16.68 -55.16
CA ALA A 484 12.50 -16.92 -56.29
C ALA A 484 12.47 -15.76 -57.30
N LYS A 485 11.29 -15.18 -57.57
CA LYS A 485 11.15 -13.94 -58.35
C LYS A 485 11.85 -12.77 -57.67
N TYR A 486 11.75 -12.67 -56.35
CA TYR A 486 12.45 -11.65 -55.59
C TYR A 486 13.98 -11.78 -55.74
N VAL A 487 14.52 -12.99 -55.56
CA VAL A 487 15.94 -13.29 -55.76
C VAL A 487 16.38 -13.02 -57.21
N LYS A 488 15.52 -13.31 -58.20
CA LYS A 488 15.75 -12.96 -59.61
C LYS A 488 15.85 -11.44 -59.81
N GLY A 489 14.98 -10.67 -59.16
CA GLY A 489 15.07 -9.20 -59.12
C GLY A 489 16.37 -8.72 -58.47
N MET A 490 16.79 -9.35 -57.36
CA MET A 490 18.06 -9.05 -56.69
C MET A 490 19.27 -9.34 -57.57
N SER A 491 19.24 -10.42 -58.36
CA SER A 491 20.27 -10.73 -59.34
C SER A 491 20.48 -9.59 -60.34
N TYR A 492 19.41 -9.07 -60.95
CA TYR A 492 19.50 -7.89 -61.83
C TYR A 492 19.93 -6.62 -61.09
N PHE A 493 19.47 -6.44 -59.85
CA PHE A 493 19.84 -5.28 -59.03
C PHE A 493 21.35 -5.24 -58.74
N ILE A 494 21.94 -6.39 -58.41
CA ILE A 494 23.38 -6.57 -58.16
C ILE A 494 24.20 -6.24 -59.41
N GLU A 495 23.73 -6.64 -60.60
CA GLU A 495 24.36 -6.32 -61.89
C GLU A 495 24.18 -4.85 -62.32
N ASN A 496 23.57 -4.00 -61.48
CA ASN A 496 23.17 -2.63 -61.81
C ASN A 496 22.16 -2.52 -62.98
N ASN A 497 21.47 -3.61 -63.34
CA ASN A 497 20.36 -3.60 -64.30
C ASN A 497 19.06 -3.20 -63.59
N TYR A 498 18.94 -1.91 -63.27
CA TYR A 498 17.82 -1.37 -62.50
C TYR A 498 16.48 -1.42 -63.24
N SER A 499 16.46 -1.44 -64.59
CA SER A 499 15.22 -1.53 -65.38
C SER A 499 14.52 -2.87 -65.16
N ASP A 500 15.25 -3.97 -65.31
CA ASP A 500 14.68 -5.32 -65.17
C ASP A 500 14.37 -5.64 -63.71
N ALA A 501 15.26 -5.22 -62.79
CA ALA A 501 15.02 -5.31 -61.36
C ALA A 501 13.72 -4.59 -60.96
N LYS A 502 13.53 -3.35 -61.45
CA LYS A 502 12.34 -2.54 -61.16
C LYS A 502 11.06 -3.19 -61.69
N ALA A 503 11.07 -3.79 -62.89
CA ALA A 503 9.91 -4.47 -63.46
C ALA A 503 9.45 -5.65 -62.57
N ILE A 504 10.41 -6.45 -62.10
CA ILE A 504 10.14 -7.57 -61.19
C ILE A 504 9.64 -7.06 -59.83
N PHE A 505 10.37 -6.14 -59.20
CA PHE A 505 10.01 -5.65 -57.87
C PHE A 505 8.68 -4.91 -57.84
N SER A 506 8.30 -4.22 -58.92
CA SER A 506 6.97 -3.58 -59.06
C SER A 506 5.84 -4.59 -58.90
N THR A 507 5.98 -5.75 -59.56
CA THR A 507 4.99 -6.83 -59.54
C THR A 507 4.87 -7.48 -58.16
N LEU A 508 5.97 -7.57 -57.41
CA LEU A 508 5.96 -8.12 -56.05
C LEU A 508 5.47 -7.11 -55.02
N LYS A 509 5.83 -5.83 -55.17
CA LYS A 509 5.33 -4.72 -54.36
C LYS A 509 3.80 -4.66 -54.40
N SER A 510 3.18 -4.78 -55.58
CA SER A 510 1.72 -4.74 -55.72
C SER A 510 1.01 -5.91 -55.02
N LYS A 511 1.73 -7.00 -54.73
CA LYS A 511 1.26 -8.15 -53.93
C LYS A 511 1.52 -8.01 -52.43
N GLY A 512 2.17 -6.92 -52.00
CA GLY A 512 2.51 -6.68 -50.59
C GLY A 512 3.89 -7.19 -50.16
N HIS A 513 4.80 -7.50 -51.09
CA HIS A 513 6.16 -7.92 -50.74
C HIS A 513 7.02 -6.72 -50.28
N ILE A 514 7.20 -6.57 -48.97
CA ILE A 514 7.89 -5.43 -48.34
C ILE A 514 9.32 -5.24 -48.85
N ARG A 515 10.08 -6.33 -48.94
CA ARG A 515 11.50 -6.32 -49.34
C ARG A 515 11.68 -5.89 -50.80
N ALA A 516 10.86 -6.44 -51.69
CA ALA A 516 10.76 -5.97 -53.08
C ALA A 516 10.34 -4.50 -53.17
N ALA A 517 9.42 -4.03 -52.32
CA ALA A 517 9.05 -2.61 -52.28
C ALA A 517 10.25 -1.72 -51.92
N PHE A 518 11.09 -2.15 -50.97
CA PHE A 518 12.30 -1.44 -50.58
C PHE A 518 13.28 -1.32 -51.75
N TYR A 519 13.61 -2.45 -52.41
CA TYR A 519 14.51 -2.42 -53.56
C TYR A 519 13.89 -1.78 -54.82
N TYR A 520 12.55 -1.78 -54.96
CA TYR A 520 11.85 -0.99 -55.98
C TYR A 520 12.08 0.51 -55.78
N ALA A 521 12.05 0.99 -54.53
CA ALA A 521 12.37 2.38 -54.20
C ALA A 521 13.85 2.69 -54.52
N LEU A 522 14.79 1.82 -54.15
CA LEU A 522 16.20 2.00 -54.46
C LEU A 522 16.50 1.97 -55.97
N SER A 523 15.76 1.16 -56.74
CA SER A 523 15.88 1.07 -58.20
C SER A 523 15.26 2.27 -58.93
N SER A 524 14.45 3.09 -58.26
CA SER A 524 13.77 4.26 -58.83
C SER A 524 14.64 5.53 -58.73
N ARG A 525 15.91 5.43 -59.14
CA ARG A 525 16.88 6.55 -59.08
C ARG A 525 16.35 7.76 -59.85
N GLY A 526 16.51 8.95 -59.27
CA GLY A 526 16.07 10.22 -59.87
C GLY A 526 14.61 10.61 -59.59
N ALA A 527 13.81 9.76 -58.95
CA ALA A 527 12.39 10.02 -58.64
C ALA A 527 12.15 10.22 -57.13
N CYS A 528 12.70 11.29 -56.55
CA CYS A 528 12.76 11.49 -55.09
C CYS A 528 11.40 11.29 -54.39
N THR A 529 10.32 11.95 -54.86
CA THR A 529 8.99 11.86 -54.23
C THR A 529 8.41 10.45 -54.29
N THR A 530 8.69 9.71 -55.36
CA THR A 530 8.29 8.30 -55.49
C THR A 530 9.04 7.45 -54.47
N GLN A 531 10.36 7.63 -54.34
CA GLN A 531 11.18 6.90 -53.37
C GLN A 531 10.68 7.16 -51.94
N ALA A 532 10.51 8.43 -51.57
CA ALA A 532 10.02 8.82 -50.25
C ALA A 532 8.62 8.25 -49.99
N GLY A 533 7.72 8.30 -50.97
CA GLY A 533 6.38 7.72 -50.86
C GLY A 533 6.39 6.22 -50.59
N ILE A 534 7.27 5.47 -51.24
CA ILE A 534 7.39 4.02 -51.02
C ILE A 534 7.96 3.72 -49.64
N PHE A 535 9.02 4.41 -49.19
CA PHE A 535 9.57 4.19 -47.85
C PHE A 535 8.56 4.52 -46.75
N MET A 536 7.77 5.59 -46.89
CA MET A 536 6.65 5.86 -45.99
C MET A 536 5.58 4.76 -46.03
N GLY A 537 5.27 4.24 -47.21
CA GLY A 537 4.37 3.09 -47.37
C GLY A 537 4.86 1.85 -46.61
N ILE A 538 6.17 1.56 -46.67
CA ILE A 538 6.79 0.44 -45.94
C ILE A 538 6.63 0.64 -44.43
N LYS A 539 6.96 1.84 -43.92
CA LYS A 539 6.79 2.18 -42.50
C LYS A 539 5.34 2.03 -42.02
N ASN A 540 4.36 2.38 -42.85
CA ASN A 540 2.95 2.23 -42.51
C ASN A 540 2.49 0.76 -42.49
N ALA A 541 3.08 -0.08 -43.34
CA ALA A 541 2.76 -1.50 -43.45
C ALA A 541 3.37 -2.33 -42.31
N ILE A 542 4.56 -1.98 -41.83
CA ILE A 542 5.25 -2.70 -40.75
C ILE A 542 4.85 -2.12 -39.40
N LYS A 543 4.23 -2.94 -38.53
CA LYS A 543 3.80 -2.52 -37.19
C LYS A 543 4.92 -2.54 -36.15
N ASP A 544 5.82 -3.52 -36.20
CA ASP A 544 6.99 -3.54 -35.31
C ASP A 544 8.01 -2.50 -35.80
N ARG A 545 8.08 -1.35 -35.12
CA ARG A 545 9.02 -0.28 -35.45
C ARG A 545 10.48 -0.70 -35.29
N SER A 546 10.76 -1.79 -34.56
CA SER A 546 12.13 -2.32 -34.43
C SER A 546 12.50 -3.32 -35.53
N ASP A 547 11.59 -3.60 -36.47
CA ASP A 547 11.89 -4.44 -37.63
C ASP A 547 12.98 -3.82 -38.50
N TRP A 548 13.86 -4.67 -39.04
CA TRP A 548 14.99 -4.23 -39.83
C TRP A 548 14.57 -3.46 -41.10
N TRP A 549 13.47 -3.86 -41.75
CA TRP A 549 12.98 -3.17 -42.93
C TRP A 549 12.30 -1.85 -42.59
N TYR A 550 11.66 -1.75 -41.42
CA TYR A 550 11.15 -0.48 -40.92
C TYR A 550 12.30 0.50 -40.68
N GLN A 551 13.32 0.07 -39.94
CA GLN A 551 14.49 0.90 -39.62
C GLN A 551 15.28 1.28 -40.88
N SER A 552 15.43 0.35 -41.83
CA SER A 552 16.08 0.63 -43.11
C SER A 552 15.29 1.64 -43.94
N ALA A 553 13.97 1.51 -44.01
CA ALA A 553 13.11 2.46 -44.72
C ALA A 553 13.14 3.85 -44.07
N GLU A 554 13.18 3.92 -42.74
CA GLU A 554 13.32 5.17 -42.00
C GLU A 554 14.67 5.86 -42.27
N LEU A 555 15.76 5.10 -42.28
CA LEU A 555 17.09 5.60 -42.58
C LEU A 555 17.19 6.14 -44.02
N GLU A 556 16.69 5.39 -45.01
CA GLU A 556 16.69 5.83 -46.41
C GLU A 556 15.76 7.02 -46.63
N LEU A 557 14.58 7.03 -46.01
CA LEU A 557 13.67 8.17 -46.05
C LEU A 557 14.30 9.44 -45.46
N ALA A 558 15.11 9.31 -44.40
CA ALA A 558 15.78 10.43 -43.77
C ALA A 558 16.83 11.11 -44.68
N LYS A 559 17.37 10.38 -45.66
CA LYS A 559 18.33 10.91 -46.64
C LYS A 559 17.67 11.72 -47.76
N LEU A 560 16.35 11.61 -47.94
CA LEU A 560 15.61 12.24 -49.03
C LEU A 560 15.11 13.63 -48.62
N ALA A 561 15.64 14.68 -49.27
CA ALA A 561 15.21 16.07 -49.02
C ALA A 561 13.71 16.30 -49.32
N CYS A 562 13.13 15.56 -50.26
CA CYS A 562 11.73 15.67 -50.67
C CYS A 562 10.72 14.98 -49.73
N ARG A 563 11.16 14.38 -48.61
CA ARG A 563 10.32 13.54 -47.75
C ARG A 563 9.06 14.24 -47.24
N SER A 564 9.11 15.55 -46.97
CA SER A 564 7.98 16.35 -46.51
C SER A 564 6.92 16.59 -47.58
N SER A 565 7.27 16.43 -48.86
CA SER A 565 6.40 16.71 -50.01
C SER A 565 5.86 15.44 -50.66
N ALA A 566 6.21 14.27 -50.13
CA ALA A 566 5.78 12.99 -50.66
C ALA A 566 4.51 12.49 -49.94
N THR A 567 3.73 11.65 -50.61
CA THR A 567 2.59 10.94 -50.03
C THR A 567 2.91 9.45 -49.91
N ALA A 568 2.46 8.83 -48.82
CA ALA A 568 2.73 7.41 -48.59
C ALA A 568 2.07 6.56 -49.68
N ALA A 569 2.88 5.69 -50.32
CA ALA A 569 2.36 4.73 -51.28
C ALA A 569 1.59 3.63 -50.56
N SER A 570 0.46 3.19 -51.14
CA SER A 570 -0.23 2.01 -50.65
C SER A 570 0.61 0.76 -50.92
N ILE A 571 0.84 -0.04 -49.87
CA ILE A 571 1.48 -1.35 -49.94
C ILE A 571 0.52 -2.32 -49.24
N PRO A 572 -0.14 -3.23 -49.97
CA PRO A 572 -1.08 -4.17 -49.38
C PRO A 572 -0.42 -5.06 -48.31
N SER A 573 -1.16 -5.40 -47.26
CA SER A 573 -0.81 -6.50 -46.37
C SER A 573 -1.37 -7.80 -46.97
N GLY A 574 -0.52 -8.69 -47.49
CA GLY A 574 -1.05 -9.88 -48.15
C GLY A 574 -0.06 -10.97 -48.50
N LEU A 575 1.21 -10.65 -48.74
CA LEU A 575 2.21 -11.68 -48.99
C LEU A 575 2.77 -12.19 -47.66
N LYS A 576 2.48 -13.44 -47.33
CA LYS A 576 3.17 -14.13 -46.24
C LYS A 576 4.64 -14.28 -46.64
N ASP A 577 5.55 -13.88 -45.75
CA ASP A 577 6.98 -14.09 -45.99
C ASP A 577 7.27 -15.57 -46.19
N ALA A 578 8.17 -15.85 -47.13
CA ALA A 578 8.67 -17.20 -47.32
C ALA A 578 9.34 -17.67 -46.02
N PRO A 579 9.29 -18.98 -45.71
CA PRO A 579 9.99 -19.54 -44.54
C PRO A 579 11.48 -19.21 -44.52
N MET A 580 12.06 -18.89 -45.68
CA MET A 580 13.44 -18.48 -45.86
C MET A 580 13.50 -17.28 -46.79
N THR A 581 14.29 -16.28 -46.42
CA THR A 581 14.48 -15.07 -47.20
C THR A 581 15.89 -15.01 -47.77
N TYR A 582 16.05 -14.40 -48.95
CA TYR A 582 17.36 -14.16 -49.56
C TYR A 582 18.35 -13.54 -48.57
N GLU A 583 17.95 -12.48 -47.87
CA GLU A 583 18.83 -11.72 -46.99
C GLU A 583 19.34 -12.56 -45.82
N ASN A 584 18.47 -13.37 -45.20
CA ASN A 584 18.85 -14.24 -44.09
C ASN A 584 19.89 -15.29 -44.51
N LEU A 585 19.97 -15.60 -45.79
CA LEU A 585 20.86 -16.63 -46.33
C LEU A 585 22.20 -16.08 -46.82
N VAL A 586 22.27 -14.82 -47.24
CA VAL A 586 23.47 -14.31 -47.93
C VAL A 586 23.89 -12.88 -47.58
N ASP A 587 23.14 -12.15 -46.75
CA ASP A 587 23.48 -10.79 -46.32
C ASP A 587 23.96 -10.78 -44.87
N LYS A 588 25.22 -10.35 -44.70
CA LYS A 588 25.84 -10.18 -43.38
C LYS A 588 25.03 -9.23 -42.50
N LYS A 589 24.55 -8.09 -43.04
CA LYS A 589 23.79 -7.11 -42.25
C LYS A 589 22.45 -7.68 -41.78
N ALA A 590 21.80 -8.48 -42.62
CA ALA A 590 20.55 -9.14 -42.25
C ALA A 590 20.75 -10.23 -41.19
N ASP A 591 21.83 -11.01 -41.28
CA ASP A 591 22.19 -11.96 -40.21
C ASP A 591 22.47 -11.23 -38.87
N GLN A 592 23.20 -10.10 -38.92
CA GLN A 592 23.41 -9.24 -37.75
C GLN A 592 22.07 -8.73 -37.21
N ALA A 593 21.16 -8.24 -38.07
CA ALA A 593 19.84 -7.77 -37.66
C ALA A 593 18.99 -8.87 -37.02
N ARG A 594 19.04 -10.10 -37.55
CA ARG A 594 18.39 -11.28 -36.97
C ARG A 594 18.93 -11.60 -35.57
N LYS A 595 20.26 -11.64 -35.42
CA LYS A 595 20.92 -11.84 -34.11
C LYS A 595 20.57 -10.72 -33.13
N LYS A 596 20.49 -9.47 -33.60
CA LYS A 596 20.05 -8.32 -32.79
C LYS A 596 18.59 -8.45 -32.36
N LYS A 597 17.68 -8.90 -33.25
CA LYS A 597 16.28 -9.19 -32.93
C LYS A 597 16.17 -10.28 -31.86
N GLU A 598 16.98 -11.34 -31.97
CA GLU A 598 17.05 -12.40 -30.96
C GLU A 598 17.55 -11.87 -29.61
N CYS A 599 18.64 -11.10 -29.59
CA CYS A 599 19.16 -10.46 -28.39
C CYS A 599 18.14 -9.50 -27.75
N LYS A 600 17.45 -8.68 -28.56
CA LYS A 600 16.38 -7.77 -28.11
C LYS A 600 15.24 -8.55 -27.45
N PHE A 601 14.81 -9.65 -28.05
CA PHE A 601 13.76 -10.49 -27.47
C PHE A 601 14.20 -11.12 -26.15
N LEU A 602 15.44 -11.59 -26.05
CA LEU A 602 16.00 -12.04 -24.78
C LEU A 602 16.01 -10.89 -23.77
N TRP A 603 16.44 -9.68 -24.13
CA TRP A 603 16.39 -8.52 -23.24
C TRP A 603 14.98 -8.25 -22.72
N GLN A 604 13.97 -8.26 -23.60
CA GLN A 604 12.56 -8.13 -23.23
C GLN A 604 12.13 -9.20 -22.20
N LYS A 605 12.59 -10.45 -22.40
CA LYS A 605 12.23 -11.60 -21.59
C LYS A 605 12.91 -11.60 -20.20
N ILE A 606 14.23 -11.39 -20.15
CA ILE A 606 15.06 -11.74 -18.98
C ILE A 606 15.84 -10.57 -18.36
N SER A 607 15.73 -9.35 -18.90
CA SER A 607 16.34 -8.15 -18.27
C SER A 607 15.84 -7.95 -16.84
N SER A 608 16.66 -7.32 -15.99
CA SER A 608 16.34 -7.10 -14.58
C SER A 608 15.05 -6.29 -14.41
N PHE A 609 14.18 -6.72 -13.49
CA PHE A 609 13.00 -5.96 -13.09
C PHE A 609 13.39 -4.65 -12.39
N ASN A 610 12.46 -3.70 -12.37
CA ASN A 610 12.67 -2.46 -11.61
C ASN A 610 12.56 -2.72 -10.11
N PRO A 611 13.32 -1.99 -9.30
CA PRO A 611 13.05 -1.95 -7.87
C PRO A 611 11.66 -1.37 -7.64
N ILE A 612 10.95 -1.92 -6.66
CA ILE A 612 9.67 -1.41 -6.19
C ILE A 612 9.83 -0.85 -4.77
N ILE A 613 8.80 -0.18 -4.28
CA ILE A 613 8.81 0.31 -2.91
C ILE A 613 8.96 -0.85 -1.91
N GLU A 614 9.79 -0.67 -0.89
CA GLU A 614 9.94 -1.64 0.19
C GLU A 614 8.67 -1.65 1.02
N LEU A 615 8.01 -2.81 1.08
CA LEU A 615 6.72 -2.92 1.73
C LEU A 615 6.76 -2.56 3.22
N ASP A 616 7.85 -2.89 3.91
CA ASP A 616 8.02 -2.60 5.34
C ASP A 616 8.16 -1.09 5.63
N LYS A 617 8.47 -0.30 4.59
CA LYS A 617 8.43 1.17 4.67
C LYS A 617 7.04 1.74 4.42
N VAL A 618 6.14 0.96 3.83
CA VAL A 618 4.76 1.36 3.52
C VAL A 618 3.80 0.93 4.62
N ILE A 619 3.92 -0.32 5.09
CA ILE A 619 3.03 -0.92 6.09
C ILE A 619 3.86 -1.53 7.21
N THR A 620 3.58 -1.10 8.45
CA THR A 620 4.23 -1.62 9.64
C THR A 620 3.53 -2.87 10.16
N ASP A 621 4.30 -3.80 10.76
CA ASP A 621 3.72 -5.00 11.39
C ASP A 621 2.93 -4.70 12.68
N LYS A 622 3.10 -3.49 13.21
CA LYS A 622 2.26 -3.01 14.31
C LYS A 622 0.95 -2.48 13.72
N PRO A 623 -0.21 -2.80 14.31
CA PRO A 623 -1.45 -2.16 13.91
C PRO A 623 -1.24 -0.66 14.11
N PRO A 624 -1.54 0.18 13.10
CA PRO A 624 -1.24 1.60 13.16
C PRO A 624 -1.91 2.20 14.41
N LYS A 625 -1.11 2.74 15.33
CA LYS A 625 -1.58 3.72 16.30
C LYS A 625 -1.62 5.05 15.56
N THR A 626 -2.64 5.24 14.75
CA THR A 626 -2.80 6.44 13.93
C THR A 626 -3.18 7.57 14.85
N ASN A 627 -2.19 8.37 15.19
CA ASN A 627 -2.41 9.57 15.95
C ASN A 627 -3.11 10.60 15.05
N VAL A 628 -4.20 11.16 15.52
CA VAL A 628 -4.90 12.30 14.94
C VAL A 628 -4.73 13.48 15.89
N THR A 629 -4.64 14.68 15.32
CA THR A 629 -4.47 15.89 16.13
C THR A 629 -5.80 16.33 16.71
N LEU A 630 -5.95 16.22 18.03
CA LEU A 630 -7.04 16.80 18.80
C LEU A 630 -6.64 18.22 19.24
N THR A 631 -7.49 19.20 18.92
CA THR A 631 -7.33 20.58 19.41
C THR A 631 -8.38 20.88 20.48
N LEU A 632 -7.96 21.27 21.69
CA LEU A 632 -8.81 21.63 22.81
C LEU A 632 -8.76 23.14 23.06
N LEU A 633 -9.92 23.81 23.02
CA LEU A 633 -10.06 25.22 23.34
C LEU A 633 -10.64 25.39 24.75
N VAL A 634 -9.86 25.88 25.71
CA VAL A 634 -10.27 26.04 27.11
C VAL A 634 -10.76 27.48 27.39
N GLN A 635 -11.92 27.65 28.02
CA GLN A 635 -12.51 28.97 28.32
C GLN A 635 -13.08 29.02 29.76
N PRO A 636 -13.20 30.20 30.40
CA PRO A 636 -12.80 31.54 29.95
C PRO A 636 -11.38 31.97 30.38
N VAL A 637 -10.72 31.28 31.32
CA VAL A 637 -9.37 31.61 31.83
C VAL A 637 -8.49 30.36 31.84
N CYS A 638 -7.26 30.44 31.31
CA CYS A 638 -6.33 29.31 31.20
C CYS A 638 -4.88 29.64 31.63
N VAL A 639 -4.67 30.77 32.32
CA VAL A 639 -3.36 31.12 32.87
C VAL A 639 -3.02 30.11 33.97
N GLY A 640 -1.97 29.32 33.76
CA GLY A 640 -1.62 28.20 34.65
C GLY A 640 -2.47 26.93 34.48
N ALA A 641 -3.20 26.77 33.36
CA ALA A 641 -3.99 25.57 33.11
C ALA A 641 -3.13 24.37 32.66
N SER A 642 -3.34 23.20 33.27
CA SER A 642 -2.80 21.90 32.86
C SER A 642 -3.90 21.03 32.26
N VAL A 643 -3.55 20.31 31.19
CA VAL A 643 -4.44 19.37 30.50
C VAL A 643 -3.79 17.99 30.55
N ALA A 644 -4.53 16.99 31.02
CA ALA A 644 -4.13 15.59 30.99
C ALA A 644 -5.04 14.81 30.06
N ILE A 645 -4.46 13.95 29.23
CA ILE A 645 -5.19 13.02 28.35
C ILE A 645 -4.78 11.60 28.75
N ASP A 646 -5.75 10.75 29.06
CA ASP A 646 -5.57 9.40 29.60
C ASP A 646 -4.63 9.34 30.81
N GLY A 647 -4.64 10.41 31.62
CA GLY A 647 -3.79 10.55 32.80
C GLY A 647 -2.40 11.11 32.53
N ASP A 648 -2.01 11.33 31.27
CA ASP A 648 -0.72 11.90 30.89
C ASP A 648 -0.83 13.40 30.59
N THR A 649 -0.12 14.22 31.38
CA THR A 649 -0.08 15.68 31.26
C THR A 649 0.88 16.19 30.18
N THR A 650 1.69 15.31 29.58
CA THR A 650 2.70 15.66 28.56
C THR A 650 2.18 15.57 27.13
N LEU A 651 1.06 14.86 26.92
CA LEU A 651 0.47 14.64 25.59
C LEU A 651 -0.11 15.94 24.99
N ALA A 652 -0.71 16.79 25.81
CA ALA A 652 -1.34 18.04 25.36
C ALA A 652 -0.38 19.23 25.46
N LYS A 653 0.09 19.72 24.31
CA LYS A 653 0.98 20.88 24.22
C LYS A 653 0.18 22.17 24.14
N LYS A 654 0.49 23.14 25.00
CA LYS A 654 -0.12 24.47 24.98
C LYS A 654 0.36 25.25 23.74
N GLY A 655 -0.59 25.78 22.98
CA GLY A 655 -0.39 26.70 21.86
C GLY A 655 -0.64 28.17 22.25
N GLU A 656 -1.00 29.00 21.27
CA GLU A 656 -1.38 30.40 21.53
C GLU A 656 -2.73 30.50 22.27
N GLY A 657 -2.81 31.41 23.24
CA GLY A 657 -4.01 31.62 24.05
C GLY A 657 -4.38 30.40 24.90
N CYS A 658 -5.63 29.97 24.81
CA CYS A 658 -6.17 28.82 25.56
C CYS A 658 -6.37 27.58 24.68
N VAL A 659 -5.50 27.41 23.68
CA VAL A 659 -5.51 26.27 22.76
C VAL A 659 -4.49 25.24 23.20
N TYR A 660 -4.89 23.98 23.26
CA TYR A 660 -4.02 22.83 23.52
C TYR A 660 -4.11 21.86 22.34
N LYS A 661 -2.98 21.34 21.87
CA LYS A 661 -2.92 20.36 20.78
C LYS A 661 -2.27 19.08 21.27
N ALA A 662 -2.89 17.95 20.96
CA ALA A 662 -2.37 16.64 21.28
C ALA A 662 -2.51 15.72 20.06
N ASP A 663 -1.48 14.91 19.82
CA ASP A 663 -1.56 13.81 18.85
C ASP A 663 -1.97 12.56 19.62
N VAL A 664 -3.23 12.15 19.46
CA VAL A 664 -3.86 11.04 20.20
C VAL A 664 -4.30 9.96 19.23
N THR A 665 -4.33 8.70 19.65
CA THR A 665 -4.86 7.62 18.81
C THR A 665 -6.32 7.89 18.43
N ARG A 666 -6.82 7.35 17.32
CA ARG A 666 -8.27 7.34 17.09
C ARG A 666 -8.95 6.49 18.18
N GLY A 667 -10.06 6.98 18.75
CA GLY A 667 -10.76 6.31 19.84
C GLY A 667 -11.32 7.26 20.90
N ARG A 668 -11.62 6.73 22.09
CA ARG A 668 -12.13 7.49 23.25
C ARG A 668 -10.98 7.80 24.20
N HIS A 669 -10.91 9.06 24.64
CA HIS A 669 -9.86 9.56 25.51
C HIS A 669 -10.45 10.24 26.74
N ASN A 670 -9.91 9.95 27.92
CA ASN A 670 -10.26 10.64 29.15
C ASN A 670 -9.47 11.95 29.25
N VAL A 671 -10.17 13.08 29.37
CA VAL A 671 -9.53 14.41 29.39
C VAL A 671 -9.84 15.12 30.70
N VAL A 672 -8.80 15.69 31.32
CA VAL A 672 -8.88 16.46 32.56
C VAL A 672 -8.22 17.81 32.36
N VAL A 673 -8.90 18.89 32.71
CA VAL A 673 -8.37 20.27 32.67
C VAL A 673 -8.39 20.85 34.08
N LYS A 674 -7.26 21.40 34.54
CA LYS A 674 -7.12 22.04 35.86
C LYS A 674 -6.46 23.41 35.73
N VAL A 675 -6.93 24.43 36.43
CA VAL A 675 -6.29 25.76 36.48
C VAL A 675 -5.96 26.12 37.94
N ASN A 676 -4.79 26.73 38.16
CA ASN A 676 -4.40 27.24 39.48
C ASN A 676 -5.49 28.19 40.02
N GLY A 677 -6.06 27.87 41.18
CA GLY A 677 -7.14 28.66 41.78
C GLY A 677 -8.56 28.23 41.40
N PHE A 678 -8.84 26.92 41.42
CA PHE A 678 -10.21 26.36 41.61
C PHE A 678 -11.10 26.16 40.37
N TYR A 679 -10.53 26.00 39.17
CA TYR A 679 -11.28 25.56 37.98
C TYR A 679 -10.91 24.12 37.58
N THR A 680 -11.90 23.22 37.45
CA THR A 680 -11.68 21.85 36.95
C THR A 680 -12.76 21.41 35.95
N TRP A 681 -12.36 20.61 34.95
CA TRP A 681 -13.26 19.90 34.04
C TRP A 681 -12.73 18.48 33.82
N LYS A 682 -13.63 17.48 33.79
CA LYS A 682 -13.31 16.06 33.57
C LYS A 682 -14.38 15.43 32.68
N GLY A 683 -13.97 14.77 31.59
CA GLY A 683 -14.90 14.10 30.67
C GLY A 683 -14.19 13.19 29.66
N GLU A 684 -14.96 12.39 28.92
CA GLU A 684 -14.48 11.52 27.84
C GLU A 684 -14.73 12.20 26.48
N ILE A 685 -13.75 12.17 25.57
CA ILE A 685 -13.85 12.71 24.22
C ILE A 685 -13.59 11.60 23.21
N LYS A 686 -14.53 11.36 22.28
CA LYS A 686 -14.31 10.50 21.11
C LYS A 686 -13.61 11.30 20.01
N VAL A 687 -12.56 10.74 19.42
CA VAL A 687 -11.76 11.33 18.35
C VAL A 687 -11.61 10.32 17.21
N SER A 688 -12.21 10.60 16.06
CA SER A 688 -12.08 9.75 14.86
C SER A 688 -11.28 10.42 13.72
N LYS A 689 -11.15 11.74 13.77
CA LYS A 689 -10.41 12.56 12.80
C LYS A 689 -9.81 13.78 13.50
N ALA A 690 -8.98 14.54 12.77
CA ALA A 690 -8.52 15.83 13.27
C ALA A 690 -9.71 16.76 13.50
N GLU A 691 -9.89 17.24 14.74
CA GLU A 691 -11.03 18.07 15.12
C GLU A 691 -10.71 18.98 16.32
N THR A 692 -11.58 19.97 16.53
CA THR A 692 -11.50 20.94 17.62
C THR A 692 -12.68 20.74 18.58
N LYS A 693 -12.40 20.69 19.90
CA LYS A 693 -13.41 20.64 20.97
C LYS A 693 -13.23 21.80 21.92
N THR A 694 -14.33 22.36 22.41
CA THR A 694 -14.33 23.47 23.38
C THR A 694 -14.67 22.96 24.79
N ILE A 695 -13.92 23.41 25.80
CA ILE A 695 -14.08 23.06 27.22
C ILE A 695 -14.30 24.34 28.04
N THR A 696 -15.36 24.36 28.86
CA THR A 696 -15.76 25.51 29.70
C THR A 696 -15.62 25.20 31.20
N LEU A 697 -15.05 26.12 31.98
CA LEU A 697 -14.72 25.94 33.41
C LEU A 697 -15.61 26.79 34.36
N ALA A 698 -15.92 26.30 35.59
CA ALA A 698 -16.76 26.97 36.60
C ALA A 698 -15.96 27.71 37.73
N LYS A 699 -16.52 28.79 38.32
CA LYS A 699 -15.89 29.71 39.32
C LYS A 699 -16.35 29.44 40.77
N ALA A 700 -15.52 29.75 41.79
CA ALA A 700 -15.88 29.70 43.22
C ALA A 700 -16.50 31.01 43.77
N VAL A 701 -17.23 30.95 44.89
CA VAL A 701 -17.95 32.08 45.51
C VAL A 701 -17.62 32.28 47.00
N ARG A 702 -17.77 33.52 47.49
CA ARG A 702 -17.73 33.88 48.93
C ARG A 702 -19.12 34.24 49.43
N PHE A 703 -19.38 34.04 50.72
CA PHE A 703 -20.64 34.37 51.38
C PHE A 703 -20.46 35.53 52.37
N ALA A 704 -21.44 36.42 52.46
CA ALA A 704 -21.47 37.51 53.42
C ALA A 704 -22.84 37.59 54.11
N LYS A 705 -22.85 37.78 55.44
CA LYS A 705 -24.09 37.88 56.21
C LYS A 705 -24.92 39.06 55.70
N ALA A 706 -26.17 38.78 55.32
CA ALA A 706 -27.09 39.76 54.76
C ALA A 706 -28.29 40.04 55.68
N GLY A 707 -28.60 39.15 56.63
CA GLY A 707 -29.65 39.39 57.63
C GLY A 707 -30.04 38.14 58.42
N GLU A 708 -31.12 38.26 59.17
CA GLU A 708 -31.84 37.17 59.85
C GLU A 708 -33.25 37.11 59.28
N VAL A 709 -33.85 35.92 59.24
CA VAL A 709 -35.24 35.73 58.82
C VAL A 709 -36.17 36.13 59.97
N GLU A 710 -37.01 37.14 59.75
CA GLU A 710 -37.99 37.59 60.73
C GLU A 710 -39.12 36.56 60.94
N HIS A 711 -39.82 36.64 62.08
CA HIS A 711 -40.93 35.76 62.47
C HIS A 711 -40.58 34.27 62.69
N ILE A 712 -39.29 33.94 62.78
CA ILE A 712 -38.80 32.64 63.27
C ILE A 712 -38.24 32.83 64.69
N GLY A 713 -38.62 31.92 65.59
CA GLY A 713 -38.17 31.88 66.98
C GLY A 713 -36.69 31.54 67.13
N LYS A 714 -36.19 31.75 68.35
CA LYS A 714 -34.87 31.25 68.76
C LYS A 714 -34.95 29.72 68.86
N GLU A 715 -33.86 28.99 68.66
CA GLU A 715 -33.84 27.51 68.60
C GLU A 715 -34.49 26.89 67.34
N CYS A 716 -33.96 27.23 66.17
CA CYS A 716 -34.32 26.56 64.94
C CYS A 716 -33.44 25.31 64.74
N ALA A 717 -34.06 24.18 64.36
CA ALA A 717 -33.36 22.93 64.05
C ALA A 717 -33.13 22.82 62.53
N GLY A 718 -33.45 21.69 61.90
CA GLY A 718 -33.28 21.47 60.47
C GLY A 718 -33.95 22.50 59.56
N ILE A 719 -33.38 22.65 58.38
CA ILE A 719 -33.89 23.49 57.29
C ILE A 719 -33.77 22.75 55.95
N ALA A 720 -34.75 22.93 55.07
CA ALA A 720 -34.73 22.36 53.71
C ALA A 720 -35.36 23.31 52.70
N THR A 721 -35.12 23.09 51.41
CA THR A 721 -35.63 23.96 50.35
C THR A 721 -36.08 23.20 49.10
N THR A 722 -37.12 23.72 48.45
CA THR A 722 -37.58 23.32 47.11
C THR A 722 -36.85 24.09 45.98
N GLY A 723 -35.90 24.96 46.33
CA GLY A 723 -35.26 25.91 45.42
C GLY A 723 -36.00 27.25 45.27
N GLU A 724 -37.27 27.34 45.68
CA GLU A 724 -38.04 28.60 45.68
C GLU A 724 -38.53 28.99 47.08
N GLU A 725 -38.73 28.00 47.95
CA GLU A 725 -39.14 28.19 49.34
C GLU A 725 -38.20 27.44 50.29
N LEU A 726 -38.01 28.00 51.48
CA LEU A 726 -37.26 27.43 52.58
C LEU A 726 -38.24 27.05 53.70
N PHE A 727 -38.07 25.84 54.23
CA PHE A 727 -38.84 25.29 55.33
C PHE A 727 -37.93 25.16 56.55
N ALA A 728 -38.34 25.68 57.69
CA ALA A 728 -37.52 25.73 58.89
C ALA A 728 -38.28 25.20 60.13
N LEU A 729 -37.65 24.28 60.87
CA LEU A 729 -38.20 23.71 62.10
C LEU A 729 -37.98 24.64 63.29
N ASP A 730 -38.98 25.48 63.56
CA ASP A 730 -39.01 26.40 64.70
C ASP A 730 -39.57 25.68 65.93
N ASN A 731 -38.67 25.07 66.70
CA ASN A 731 -39.04 24.30 67.89
C ASN A 731 -39.53 25.17 69.04
N PHE A 732 -39.17 26.46 69.06
CA PHE A 732 -39.59 27.40 70.10
C PHE A 732 -41.01 27.90 69.90
N GLN A 733 -41.40 28.18 68.65
CA GLN A 733 -42.77 28.55 68.31
C GLN A 733 -43.64 27.34 67.92
N HIS A 734 -43.09 26.12 67.97
CA HIS A 734 -43.77 24.88 67.64
C HIS A 734 -44.43 24.91 66.25
N LYS A 735 -43.67 25.28 65.22
CA LYS A 735 -44.16 25.39 63.84
C LYS A 735 -43.07 25.07 62.81
N VAL A 736 -43.48 24.64 61.62
CA VAL A 736 -42.64 24.65 60.42
C VAL A 736 -42.85 26.00 59.75
N ALA A 737 -41.86 26.89 59.77
CA ALA A 737 -41.92 28.18 59.11
C ALA A 737 -41.60 28.05 57.61
N ILE A 738 -42.38 28.72 56.77
CA ILE A 738 -42.22 28.74 55.31
C ILE A 738 -41.79 30.14 54.90
N VAL A 739 -40.65 30.22 54.21
CA VAL A 739 -39.96 31.45 53.85
C VAL A 739 -39.70 31.42 52.35
N ASP A 740 -39.79 32.55 51.66
CA ASP A 740 -39.41 32.59 50.24
C ASP A 740 -37.89 32.63 50.03
N LYS A 741 -37.45 32.45 48.78
CA LYS A 741 -36.02 32.53 48.40
C LYS A 741 -35.31 33.85 48.73
N SER A 742 -36.05 34.92 49.05
CA SER A 742 -35.45 36.19 49.47
C SER A 742 -35.14 36.23 50.97
N GLY A 743 -35.68 35.29 51.74
CA GLY A 743 -35.64 35.27 53.20
C GLY A 743 -36.87 35.93 53.85
N SER A 744 -37.94 36.20 53.09
CA SER A 744 -39.17 36.80 53.63
C SER A 744 -40.14 35.72 54.10
N TYR A 745 -40.67 35.87 55.32
CA TYR A 745 -41.64 34.94 55.89
C TYR A 745 -42.95 34.93 55.08
N LYS A 746 -43.44 33.73 54.71
CA LYS A 746 -44.70 33.54 53.98
C LYS A 746 -45.82 33.04 54.88
N SER A 747 -45.61 31.90 55.51
CA SER A 747 -46.63 31.20 56.31
C SER A 747 -45.98 30.19 57.24
N ALA A 748 -46.76 29.43 57.99
CA ALA A 748 -46.25 28.34 58.81
C ALA A 748 -47.30 27.25 59.05
N ILE A 749 -46.82 26.04 59.35
CA ILE A 749 -47.64 24.89 59.74
C ILE A 749 -47.39 24.60 61.22
N GLY A 750 -48.43 24.63 62.05
CA GLY A 750 -48.28 24.34 63.49
C GLY A 750 -47.92 22.87 63.76
N TYR A 751 -47.07 22.63 64.75
CA TYR A 751 -46.72 21.27 65.19
C TYR A 751 -47.93 20.49 65.70
N ASP A 752 -48.93 21.15 66.28
CA ASP A 752 -50.19 20.52 66.68
C ASP A 752 -50.94 19.91 65.48
N THR A 753 -50.94 20.61 64.34
CA THR A 753 -51.52 20.12 63.08
C THR A 753 -50.76 18.88 62.57
N LEU A 754 -49.43 18.94 62.58
CA LEU A 754 -48.55 17.85 62.17
C LEU A 754 -48.48 16.71 63.21
N LYS A 755 -49.03 16.94 64.41
CA LYS A 755 -48.79 16.13 65.60
C LYS A 755 -47.30 15.89 65.85
N LEU A 756 -46.44 16.89 65.59
CA LEU A 756 -44.98 16.81 65.74
C LEU A 756 -44.56 17.04 67.21
N GLY A 757 -43.53 16.36 67.68
CA GLY A 757 -43.12 16.39 69.10
C GLY A 757 -41.91 17.28 69.31
N TYR A 758 -40.87 17.00 68.52
CA TYR A 758 -39.69 17.84 68.40
C TYR A 758 -38.98 17.50 67.08
N GLY A 759 -38.97 18.43 66.13
CA GLY A 759 -38.33 18.25 64.84
C GLY A 759 -36.82 18.46 64.93
N THR A 760 -36.00 17.52 64.44
CA THR A 760 -34.53 17.67 64.40
C THR A 760 -34.01 18.01 63.01
N GLU A 761 -34.51 17.33 61.98
CA GLU A 761 -34.11 17.54 60.58
C GLU A 761 -35.33 17.37 59.67
N LEU A 762 -35.30 18.03 58.50
CA LEU A 762 -36.25 17.79 57.43
C LEU A 762 -35.57 17.78 56.05
N VAL A 763 -36.16 17.08 55.10
CA VAL A 763 -35.77 17.09 53.67
C VAL A 763 -37.00 17.17 52.77
N ILE A 764 -36.79 17.58 51.53
CA ILE A 764 -37.83 17.66 50.51
C ILE A 764 -37.87 16.35 49.71
N ASP A 765 -39.08 15.92 49.36
CA ASP A 765 -39.39 14.84 48.43
C ASP A 765 -40.51 15.34 47.52
N GLY A 766 -40.13 15.94 46.38
CA GLY A 766 -41.06 16.64 45.49
C GLY A 766 -41.79 17.79 46.20
N GLU A 767 -43.11 17.65 46.39
CA GLU A 767 -43.94 18.61 47.14
C GLU A 767 -44.11 18.27 48.63
N ASN A 768 -43.49 17.19 49.10
CA ASN A 768 -43.62 16.69 50.46
C ASN A 768 -42.41 17.04 51.33
N LEU A 769 -42.66 17.16 52.62
CA LEU A 769 -41.68 17.33 53.70
C LEU A 769 -41.52 15.99 54.42
N ILE A 770 -40.29 15.48 54.50
CA ILE A 770 -39.94 14.35 55.37
C ILE A 770 -39.27 14.92 56.62
N ILE A 771 -39.83 14.64 57.80
CA ILE A 771 -39.46 15.26 59.06
C ILE A 771 -39.07 14.18 60.09
N VAL A 772 -37.95 14.40 60.78
CA VAL A 772 -37.50 13.56 61.90
C VAL A 772 -38.08 14.08 63.22
N ASP A 773 -38.95 13.30 63.86
CA ASP A 773 -39.57 13.60 65.17
C ASP A 773 -38.83 12.83 66.28
N SER A 774 -37.69 13.39 66.72
CA SER A 774 -36.80 12.71 67.66
C SER A 774 -37.43 12.46 69.02
N ARG A 775 -38.34 13.34 69.49
CA ARG A 775 -39.03 13.15 70.77
C ARG A 775 -40.02 11.98 70.76
N ARG A 776 -40.55 11.65 69.58
CA ARG A 776 -41.44 10.50 69.38
C ARG A 776 -40.74 9.31 68.72
N ASN A 777 -39.42 9.36 68.51
CA ASN A 777 -38.62 8.32 67.83
C ASN A 777 -39.29 7.82 66.54
N ARG A 778 -39.58 8.73 65.61
CA ARG A 778 -40.19 8.38 64.32
C ARG A 778 -39.76 9.33 63.21
N VAL A 779 -39.97 8.91 61.96
CA VAL A 779 -39.83 9.76 60.77
C VAL A 779 -41.17 9.79 60.03
N MET A 780 -41.61 10.98 59.62
CA MET A 780 -42.91 11.19 58.99
C MET A 780 -42.79 11.99 57.68
N ARG A 781 -43.76 11.81 56.79
CA ARG A 781 -43.93 12.56 55.53
C ARG A 781 -45.23 13.36 55.59
N THR A 782 -45.25 14.57 55.04
CA THR A 782 -46.46 15.40 54.94
C THR A 782 -46.34 16.36 53.77
N ASP A 783 -47.46 16.78 53.17
CA ASP A 783 -47.47 17.93 52.27
C ASP A 783 -47.45 19.27 53.03
N VAL A 784 -47.27 20.39 52.29
CA VAL A 784 -47.25 21.76 52.82
C VAL A 784 -48.61 22.24 53.36
N SER A 785 -49.72 21.63 52.92
CA SER A 785 -51.06 21.92 53.45
C SER A 785 -51.36 21.19 54.77
N ALA A 786 -50.49 20.25 55.15
CA ALA A 786 -50.64 19.33 56.28
C ALA A 786 -51.87 18.40 56.19
N GLU A 787 -52.36 18.13 54.98
CA GLU A 787 -53.54 17.28 54.78
C GLU A 787 -53.19 15.78 54.77
N MET A 788 -51.95 15.42 54.40
CA MET A 788 -51.52 14.02 54.26
C MET A 788 -50.31 13.60 55.14
N PRO A 789 -50.40 13.63 56.48
CA PRO A 789 -49.31 13.13 57.33
C PRO A 789 -49.26 11.59 57.38
N GLU A 790 -48.14 11.02 56.94
CA GLU A 790 -47.83 9.58 56.95
C GLU A 790 -46.61 9.30 57.85
N ILE A 791 -46.62 8.22 58.63
CA ILE A 791 -45.42 7.76 59.35
C ILE A 791 -44.64 6.81 58.44
N LEU A 792 -43.41 7.19 58.10
CA LEU A 792 -42.52 6.37 57.28
C LEU A 792 -41.77 5.32 58.11
N VAL A 793 -41.40 5.70 59.34
CA VAL A 793 -40.64 4.86 60.26
C VAL A 793 -41.28 4.95 61.64
N TYR A 794 -41.77 3.82 62.16
CA TYR A 794 -42.61 3.74 63.35
C TYR A 794 -41.80 3.61 64.64
N PRO A 795 -42.30 4.17 65.76
CA PRO A 795 -41.66 3.99 67.05
C PRO A 795 -41.82 2.55 67.55
N GLY A 796 -40.71 1.96 68.02
CA GLY A 796 -40.71 0.64 68.65
C GLY A 796 -40.65 -0.56 67.71
N GLU A 797 -40.72 -0.34 66.39
CA GLU A 797 -40.39 -1.37 65.39
C GLU A 797 -38.87 -1.59 65.33
N GLU A 798 -38.46 -2.85 65.19
CA GLU A 798 -37.05 -3.23 65.03
C GLU A 798 -36.62 -3.07 63.58
N TYR A 799 -35.55 -2.29 63.36
CA TYR A 799 -34.92 -2.11 62.06
C TYR A 799 -33.50 -2.66 62.15
N GLY A 800 -33.27 -3.84 61.56
CA GLY A 800 -32.03 -4.59 61.79
C GLY A 800 -32.03 -5.26 63.16
N ASP A 801 -31.16 -4.80 64.06
CA ASP A 801 -30.88 -5.41 65.37
C ASP A 801 -31.46 -4.65 66.59
N ALA A 802 -32.06 -3.47 66.39
CA ALA A 802 -32.64 -2.66 67.47
C ALA A 802 -33.78 -1.74 66.98
N PRO A 803 -34.70 -1.32 67.88
CA PRO A 803 -35.67 -0.27 67.57
C PRO A 803 -35.02 1.11 67.35
N LEU A 804 -35.69 1.98 66.59
CA LEU A 804 -35.24 3.36 66.35
C LEU A 804 -35.04 4.12 67.67
N ASN A 805 -33.89 4.78 67.81
CA ASN A 805 -33.48 5.43 69.05
C ASN A 805 -32.83 6.79 68.80
N LYS A 806 -33.55 7.88 69.13
CA LYS A 806 -33.10 9.26 68.95
C LYS A 806 -32.62 9.51 67.51
N PRO A 807 -33.50 9.36 66.50
CA PRO A 807 -33.16 9.73 65.14
C PRO A 807 -32.89 11.24 65.08
N ILE A 808 -31.86 11.67 64.34
CA ILE A 808 -31.47 13.09 64.26
C ILE A 808 -31.53 13.62 62.84
N GLY A 809 -30.71 13.05 61.93
CA GLY A 809 -30.58 13.49 60.54
C GLY A 809 -31.31 12.58 59.55
N VAL A 810 -31.64 13.13 58.39
CA VAL A 810 -32.27 12.42 57.28
C VAL A 810 -31.75 12.94 55.95
N ALA A 811 -31.57 12.06 54.95
CA ALA A 811 -31.30 12.40 53.57
C ALA A 811 -32.22 11.56 52.66
N PHE A 812 -32.72 12.18 51.59
CA PHE A 812 -33.56 11.51 50.61
C PHE A 812 -32.92 11.60 49.23
N ASP A 813 -32.82 10.46 48.57
CA ASP A 813 -32.37 10.33 47.20
C ASP A 813 -33.60 10.30 46.29
N GLU A 814 -33.89 11.40 45.60
CA GLU A 814 -35.05 11.49 44.70
C GLU A 814 -34.89 10.60 43.46
N GLU A 815 -33.67 10.33 42.99
CA GLU A 815 -33.43 9.54 41.77
C GLU A 815 -33.72 8.05 42.01
N ASP A 816 -33.22 7.51 43.13
CA ASP A 816 -33.37 6.10 43.49
C ASP A 816 -34.53 5.84 44.47
N GLY A 817 -35.17 6.89 45.01
CA GLY A 817 -36.26 6.79 45.98
C GLY A 817 -35.83 6.25 47.36
N LEU A 818 -34.58 6.49 47.75
CA LEU A 818 -33.97 5.94 48.96
C LEU A 818 -33.93 6.95 50.10
N LEU A 819 -34.34 6.51 51.29
CA LEU A 819 -34.35 7.31 52.51
C LEU A 819 -33.26 6.82 53.47
N TYR A 820 -32.36 7.72 53.86
CA TYR A 820 -31.29 7.44 54.82
C TYR A 820 -31.54 8.20 56.12
N ILE A 821 -31.55 7.49 57.25
CA ILE A 821 -31.85 8.05 58.57
C ILE A 821 -30.68 7.82 59.51
N VAL A 822 -30.23 8.88 60.17
CA VAL A 822 -29.22 8.80 61.21
C VAL A 822 -29.89 8.41 62.53
N ASP A 823 -29.76 7.14 62.90
CA ASP A 823 -30.24 6.56 64.16
C ASP A 823 -29.19 6.79 65.26
N SER A 824 -29.07 8.05 65.70
CA SER A 824 -27.93 8.55 66.49
C SER A 824 -27.75 7.81 67.81
N GLY A 825 -28.83 7.43 68.50
CA GLY A 825 -28.76 6.68 69.75
C GLY A 825 -28.21 5.27 69.59
N ASN A 826 -28.36 4.67 68.42
CA ASN A 826 -27.81 3.36 68.07
C ASN A 826 -26.54 3.45 67.21
N LYS A 827 -26.04 4.66 66.92
CA LYS A 827 -24.80 4.93 66.19
C LYS A 827 -24.74 4.30 64.79
N ARG A 828 -25.84 4.32 64.07
CA ARG A 828 -25.94 3.69 62.74
C ARG A 828 -26.73 4.55 61.77
N ILE A 829 -26.61 4.24 60.49
CA ILE A 829 -27.43 4.81 59.42
C ILE A 829 -28.38 3.71 58.96
N LEU A 830 -29.67 4.01 58.92
CA LEU A 830 -30.69 3.11 58.39
C LEU A 830 -31.03 3.53 56.95
N LYS A 831 -31.13 2.55 56.06
CA LYS A 831 -31.53 2.72 54.66
C LYS A 831 -32.91 2.14 54.43
N PHE A 832 -33.79 2.92 53.82
CA PHE A 832 -35.16 2.57 53.48
C PHE A 832 -35.44 2.83 52.00
N GLU A 833 -36.40 2.09 51.44
CA GLU A 833 -37.03 2.37 50.14
C GLU A 833 -38.54 2.47 50.41
N GLY A 834 -39.09 3.69 50.36
CA GLY A 834 -40.40 3.98 50.96
C GLY A 834 -40.42 3.67 52.47
N THR A 835 -41.40 2.90 52.93
CA THR A 835 -41.48 2.42 54.33
C THR A 835 -40.72 1.12 54.58
N SER A 836 -40.12 0.52 53.54
CA SER A 836 -39.43 -0.77 53.65
C SER A 836 -37.98 -0.58 54.08
N TYR A 837 -37.64 -1.10 55.26
CA TYR A 837 -36.25 -1.20 55.72
C TYR A 837 -35.43 -2.08 54.77
N ARG A 838 -34.25 -1.60 54.37
CA ARG A 838 -33.36 -2.30 53.43
C ARG A 838 -32.07 -2.74 54.08
N ASP A 839 -31.39 -1.84 54.78
CA ASP A 839 -30.07 -2.12 55.35
C ASP A 839 -29.69 -1.14 56.47
N ASN A 840 -28.67 -1.48 57.25
CA ASN A 840 -28.02 -0.55 58.17
C ASN A 840 -26.49 -0.66 58.11
N PHE A 841 -25.78 0.45 58.35
CA PHE A 841 -24.32 0.49 58.31
C PHE A 841 -23.76 1.60 59.21
N GLY A 842 -22.43 1.58 59.39
CA GLY A 842 -21.67 2.60 60.11
C GLY A 842 -21.50 2.36 61.62
N SER A 843 -22.08 1.30 62.17
CA SER A 843 -22.02 0.98 63.62
C SER A 843 -20.60 0.83 64.17
N ASP A 844 -19.63 0.45 63.34
CA ASP A 844 -18.23 0.27 63.73
C ASP A 844 -17.44 1.59 63.73
N GLU A 845 -17.86 2.58 62.94
CA GLU A 845 -17.12 3.84 62.76
C GLU A 845 -17.81 5.07 63.39
N LEU A 846 -19.13 5.04 63.59
CA LEU A 846 -19.89 6.18 64.10
C LEU A 846 -19.91 6.22 65.63
N VAL A 847 -19.73 7.41 66.20
CA VAL A 847 -19.67 7.63 67.65
C VAL A 847 -20.94 8.32 68.14
N GLN A 848 -21.30 9.45 67.53
CA GLN A 848 -22.55 10.19 67.76
C GLN A 848 -22.93 10.93 66.47
N PRO A 849 -23.42 10.21 65.45
CA PRO A 849 -23.71 10.79 64.15
C PRO A 849 -24.87 11.78 64.24
N TYR A 850 -24.83 12.85 63.43
CA TYR A 850 -25.77 13.97 63.49
C TYR A 850 -26.46 14.21 62.15
N GLY A 851 -25.76 14.85 61.20
CA GLY A 851 -26.27 15.21 59.89
C GLY A 851 -25.81 14.24 58.81
N ILE A 852 -26.58 14.16 57.72
CA ILE A 852 -26.28 13.32 56.56
C ILE A 852 -26.67 14.05 55.27
N ALA A 853 -25.84 13.95 54.24
CA ALA A 853 -26.13 14.46 52.90
C ALA A 853 -25.65 13.48 51.82
N ILE A 854 -26.36 13.42 50.70
CA ILE A 854 -25.95 12.68 49.50
C ILE A 854 -25.19 13.65 48.60
N ASN A 855 -24.05 13.23 48.05
CA ASN A 855 -23.30 14.04 47.10
C ASN A 855 -23.87 13.83 45.69
N PRO A 856 -24.46 14.87 45.05
CA PRO A 856 -25.14 14.73 43.76
C PRO A 856 -24.20 14.36 42.60
N VAL A 857 -22.88 14.54 42.76
CA VAL A 857 -21.89 14.27 41.71
C VAL A 857 -21.45 12.81 41.70
N ASN A 858 -21.42 12.14 42.86
CA ASN A 858 -20.86 10.80 42.99
C ASN A 858 -21.75 9.79 43.74
N GLY A 859 -22.89 10.23 44.29
CA GLY A 859 -23.86 9.41 45.03
C GLY A 859 -23.43 9.03 46.45
N ASN A 860 -22.21 9.34 46.90
CA ASN A 860 -21.76 8.95 48.24
C ASN A 860 -22.46 9.73 49.35
N LEU A 861 -22.60 9.08 50.51
CA LEU A 861 -23.19 9.64 51.72
C LEU A 861 -22.12 10.27 52.59
N TYR A 862 -22.34 11.51 53.03
CA TYR A 862 -21.45 12.25 53.91
C TYR A 862 -22.16 12.48 55.24
N VAL A 863 -21.56 11.99 56.32
CA VAL A 863 -22.18 11.93 57.64
C VAL A 863 -21.32 12.68 58.63
N THR A 864 -21.87 13.72 59.25
CA THR A 864 -21.21 14.43 60.33
C THR A 864 -21.33 13.63 61.62
N ASP A 865 -20.22 13.50 62.33
CA ASP A 865 -20.13 12.78 63.59
C ASP A 865 -19.67 13.73 64.68
N TRP A 866 -20.64 14.15 65.49
CA TRP A 866 -20.41 15.03 66.63
C TRP A 866 -19.43 14.37 67.61
N GLY A 867 -19.56 13.06 67.85
CA GLY A 867 -18.86 12.35 68.92
C GLY A 867 -17.34 12.36 68.77
N ASP A 868 -16.83 12.36 67.55
CA ASP A 868 -15.40 12.41 67.25
C ASP A 868 -14.95 13.59 66.39
N GLY A 869 -15.84 14.56 66.11
CA GLY A 869 -15.48 15.82 65.45
C GLY A 869 -15.20 15.71 63.95
N SER A 870 -15.81 14.74 63.27
CA SER A 870 -15.43 14.36 61.91
C SER A 870 -16.59 14.29 60.91
N VAL A 871 -16.26 14.17 59.63
CA VAL A 871 -17.16 13.71 58.57
C VAL A 871 -16.68 12.36 58.05
N LYS A 872 -17.61 11.41 57.96
CA LYS A 872 -17.40 10.06 57.44
C LYS A 872 -18.15 9.89 56.12
N ILE A 873 -17.47 9.34 55.13
CA ILE A 873 -18.01 9.12 53.78
C ILE A 873 -18.30 7.63 53.61
N TYR A 874 -19.50 7.32 53.14
CA TYR A 874 -19.95 5.96 52.80
C TYR A 874 -20.40 5.89 51.35
N THR A 875 -20.23 4.74 50.71
CA THR A 875 -20.86 4.48 49.40
C THR A 875 -22.37 4.33 49.57
N PRO A 876 -23.17 4.41 48.48
CA PRO A 876 -24.61 4.05 48.52
C PRO A 876 -24.89 2.63 49.03
N ALA A 877 -23.89 1.74 48.94
CA ALA A 877 -23.93 0.37 49.44
C ALA A 877 -23.59 0.26 50.94
N GLY A 878 -23.30 1.38 51.62
CA GLY A 878 -22.99 1.41 53.05
C GLY A 878 -21.53 1.14 53.40
N GLU A 879 -20.64 1.04 52.41
CA GLU A 879 -19.21 0.78 52.66
C GLU A 879 -18.49 2.06 53.12
N PHE A 880 -17.75 1.98 54.23
CA PHE A 880 -16.93 3.10 54.70
C PHE A 880 -15.81 3.41 53.71
N VAL A 881 -15.78 4.66 53.22
CA VAL A 881 -14.78 5.14 52.27
C VAL A 881 -13.64 5.84 53.00
N LYS A 882 -13.97 6.87 53.79
CA LYS A 882 -12.96 7.74 54.40
C LYS A 882 -13.49 8.62 55.52
N LYS A 883 -12.61 8.97 56.47
CA LYS A 883 -12.84 9.96 57.53
C LYS A 883 -12.05 11.25 57.27
N TYR A 884 -12.68 12.39 57.55
CA TYR A 884 -12.07 13.72 57.53
C TYR A 884 -12.31 14.43 58.86
N GLU A 885 -11.24 14.89 59.50
CA GLU A 885 -11.33 15.69 60.73
C GLU A 885 -11.80 17.12 60.38
N ILE A 886 -12.82 17.61 61.09
CA ILE A 886 -13.36 18.97 60.92
C ILE A 886 -13.03 19.82 62.15
N GLY A 887 -13.38 19.33 63.35
CA GLY A 887 -13.31 20.08 64.61
C GLY A 887 -14.68 20.42 65.22
N GLY A 888 -14.68 20.90 66.46
CA GLY A 888 -15.76 21.71 67.07
C GLY A 888 -17.22 21.23 67.09
N TYR A 889 -17.49 19.93 66.99
CA TYR A 889 -18.87 19.39 66.98
C TYR A 889 -19.61 19.68 65.66
N PRO A 890 -19.29 18.93 64.59
CA PRO A 890 -19.92 19.10 63.30
C PRO A 890 -21.39 18.66 63.33
N THR A 891 -22.26 19.45 62.69
CA THR A 891 -23.72 19.28 62.71
C THR A 891 -24.31 19.22 61.30
N GLY A 892 -25.15 20.17 60.91
CA GLY A 892 -25.80 20.19 59.60
C GLY A 892 -24.78 20.18 58.47
N ILE A 893 -25.06 19.38 57.44
CA ILE A 893 -24.22 19.25 56.24
C ILE A 893 -25.09 19.46 55.00
N TYR A 894 -24.57 20.23 54.06
CA TYR A 894 -25.20 20.47 52.77
C TYR A 894 -24.17 20.33 51.65
N ILE A 895 -24.55 19.69 50.55
CA ILE A 895 -23.71 19.54 49.36
C ILE A 895 -24.48 20.18 48.20
N SER A 896 -23.88 21.16 47.53
CA SER A 896 -24.51 21.79 46.37
C SER A 896 -24.45 20.89 45.14
N GLU A 897 -25.29 21.18 44.14
CA GLU A 897 -25.26 20.54 42.81
C GLU A 897 -23.86 20.59 42.16
N SER A 898 -23.15 21.70 42.34
CA SER A 898 -21.76 21.88 41.90
C SER A 898 -20.73 21.08 42.74
N GLY A 899 -21.17 20.37 43.77
CA GLY A 899 -20.36 19.50 44.63
C GLY A 899 -19.62 20.19 45.77
N PHE A 900 -19.90 21.47 46.06
CA PHE A 900 -19.30 22.15 47.22
C PHE A 900 -19.97 21.71 48.51
N ILE A 901 -19.16 21.53 49.57
CA ILE A 901 -19.62 20.92 50.82
C ILE A 901 -19.59 21.98 51.92
N PHE A 902 -20.71 22.12 52.64
CA PHE A 902 -20.90 23.06 53.73
C PHE A 902 -21.20 22.31 55.01
N ILE A 903 -20.45 22.56 56.08
CA ILE A 903 -20.57 21.84 57.35
C ILE A 903 -20.64 22.85 58.49
N GLY A 904 -21.72 22.81 59.27
CA GLY A 904 -21.85 23.58 60.50
C GLY A 904 -21.01 22.99 61.63
N ASP A 905 -20.44 23.86 62.46
CA ASP A 905 -19.66 23.55 63.65
C ASP A 905 -20.20 24.40 64.82
N ILE A 906 -20.79 23.73 65.82
CA ILE A 906 -21.45 24.41 66.95
C ILE A 906 -20.44 25.09 67.87
N LEU A 907 -19.31 24.45 68.18
CA LEU A 907 -18.35 24.99 69.14
C LEU A 907 -17.62 26.21 68.59
N ALA A 908 -17.43 26.26 67.27
CA ALA A 908 -16.74 27.35 66.57
C ALA A 908 -17.70 28.45 66.07
N ASP A 909 -19.02 28.30 66.23
CA ASP A 909 -20.03 29.21 65.66
C ASP A 909 -19.77 29.50 64.16
N THR A 910 -19.41 28.45 63.40
CA THR A 910 -18.85 28.56 62.05
C THR A 910 -19.50 27.56 61.10
N VAL A 911 -19.69 27.95 59.84
CA VAL A 911 -19.99 27.03 58.74
C VAL A 911 -18.78 26.95 57.83
N TYR A 912 -18.09 25.81 57.86
CA TYR A 912 -16.95 25.52 56.99
C TYR A 912 -17.41 25.22 55.57
N MET A 913 -16.56 25.55 54.60
CA MET A 913 -16.77 25.27 53.18
C MET A 913 -15.60 24.45 52.65
N PHE A 914 -15.89 23.45 51.82
CA PHE A 914 -14.89 22.59 51.20
C PHE A 914 -15.18 22.41 49.70
N ALA A 915 -14.13 22.21 48.91
CA ALA A 915 -14.26 21.80 47.52
C ALA A 915 -14.74 20.33 47.42
N PRO A 916 -15.16 19.85 46.23
CA PRO A 916 -15.66 18.48 46.07
C PRO A 916 -14.70 17.36 46.50
N ASP A 917 -13.40 17.66 46.58
CA ASP A 917 -12.36 16.73 47.05
C ASP A 917 -12.04 16.81 48.56
N MET A 918 -12.86 17.52 49.34
CA MET A 918 -12.68 17.83 50.77
C MET A 918 -11.47 18.72 51.07
N SER A 919 -10.93 19.44 50.09
CA SER A 919 -9.94 20.50 50.38
C SER A 919 -10.62 21.70 51.05
N PRO A 920 -10.05 22.24 52.16
CA PRO A 920 -10.66 23.33 52.90
C PRO A 920 -10.66 24.64 52.11
N LEU A 921 -11.77 25.36 52.16
CA LEU A 921 -11.95 26.70 51.60
C LEU A 921 -12.19 27.70 52.75
N PRO A 922 -12.14 29.03 52.48
CA PRO A 922 -12.56 30.02 53.46
C PRO A 922 -13.96 29.70 54.00
N PRO A 923 -14.21 29.77 55.32
CA PRO A 923 -15.53 29.45 55.88
C PRO A 923 -16.64 30.27 55.22
N ALA A 924 -17.79 29.64 55.01
CA ALA A 924 -18.97 30.30 54.46
C ALA A 924 -19.60 31.29 55.46
N ALA A 925 -19.47 31.01 56.76
CA ALA A 925 -19.87 31.90 57.84
C ALA A 925 -18.97 31.68 59.06
N THR A 926 -18.59 32.74 59.78
CA THR A 926 -17.77 32.66 61.02
C THR A 926 -18.49 33.28 62.23
N ASP A 927 -19.76 33.61 62.06
CA ASP A 927 -20.62 34.30 63.04
C ASP A 927 -22.02 33.64 63.10
N ALA A 928 -22.10 32.36 62.72
CA ALA A 928 -23.32 31.59 62.76
C ALA A 928 -23.46 31.00 64.17
N VAL A 929 -24.40 31.48 64.98
CA VAL A 929 -24.51 31.07 66.38
C VAL A 929 -25.09 29.66 66.48
N SER A 930 -24.27 28.71 66.91
CA SER A 930 -24.58 27.29 67.10
C SER A 930 -25.34 26.71 65.89
N PRO A 931 -24.70 26.63 64.70
CA PRO A 931 -25.35 26.20 63.47
C PRO A 931 -25.83 24.76 63.61
N ARG A 932 -27.10 24.50 63.28
CA ARG A 932 -27.74 23.18 63.35
C ARG A 932 -28.10 22.64 61.97
N GLY A 933 -28.56 23.49 61.07
CA GLY A 933 -28.90 23.15 59.69
C GLY A 933 -28.29 24.17 58.71
N VAL A 934 -27.93 23.70 57.52
CA VAL A 934 -27.38 24.52 56.44
C VAL A 934 -28.08 24.12 55.15
N THR A 935 -28.50 25.09 54.34
CA THR A 935 -29.01 24.82 52.98
C THR A 935 -28.81 26.05 52.11
N MET A 936 -28.95 25.91 50.79
CA MET A 936 -28.70 26.98 49.84
C MET A 936 -29.79 27.04 48.78
N ILE A 937 -30.24 28.25 48.48
CA ILE A 937 -31.12 28.52 47.32
C ILE A 937 -30.31 29.21 46.23
N GLY A 938 -30.34 28.64 45.02
CA GLY A 938 -29.59 29.12 43.86
C GLY A 938 -28.13 28.65 43.85
N GLU A 939 -27.39 29.04 42.82
CA GLU A 939 -25.99 28.65 42.62
C GLU A 939 -25.10 29.83 42.26
N GLY A 940 -23.78 29.66 42.44
CA GLY A 940 -22.80 30.68 42.10
C GLY A 940 -23.07 32.00 42.84
N PRO A 941 -22.92 33.17 42.18
CA PRO A 941 -22.94 34.47 42.83
C PRO A 941 -24.36 34.91 43.22
N ASP A 942 -25.38 34.23 42.69
CA ASP A 942 -26.78 34.50 42.97
C ASP A 942 -27.30 33.64 44.14
N ALA A 943 -26.47 32.74 44.65
CA ALA A 943 -26.83 31.85 45.74
C ALA A 943 -27.07 32.60 47.06
N THR A 944 -28.03 32.10 47.83
CA THR A 944 -28.31 32.53 49.20
C THR A 944 -28.18 31.32 50.11
N LEU A 945 -27.22 31.37 51.03
CA LEU A 945 -26.99 30.34 52.03
C LEU A 945 -27.84 30.67 53.27
N PHE A 946 -28.63 29.71 53.72
CA PHE A 946 -29.42 29.80 54.94
C PHE A 946 -28.81 28.90 56.00
N ILE A 947 -28.69 29.41 57.21
CA ILE A 947 -28.10 28.68 58.34
C ILE A 947 -29.04 28.82 59.52
N SER A 948 -29.52 27.70 60.05
CA SER A 948 -30.34 27.67 61.25
C SER A 948 -29.48 27.40 62.48
N GLY A 949 -29.90 27.92 63.63
CA GLY A 949 -29.21 27.70 64.91
C GLY A 949 -29.99 28.25 66.09
N GLU A 950 -29.28 28.54 67.19
CA GLU A 950 -29.91 29.07 68.41
C GLU A 950 -30.51 30.48 68.21
N SER A 951 -29.96 31.28 67.31
CA SER A 951 -30.42 32.64 67.03
C SER A 951 -31.62 32.72 66.07
N GLY A 952 -32.07 31.60 65.48
CA GLY A 952 -33.08 31.57 64.42
C GLY A 952 -32.48 31.09 63.09
N VAL A 953 -32.82 31.75 61.97
CA VAL A 953 -32.27 31.45 60.64
C VAL A 953 -31.56 32.69 60.09
N SER A 954 -30.25 32.59 59.91
CA SER A 954 -29.40 33.62 59.30
C SER A 954 -29.28 33.41 57.79
N LEU A 955 -29.22 34.50 57.01
CA LEU A 955 -29.07 34.44 55.56
C LEU A 955 -27.78 35.13 55.09
N TYR A 956 -27.04 34.46 54.22
CA TYR A 956 -25.77 34.91 53.67
C TYR A 956 -25.84 34.95 52.15
N LYS A 957 -25.52 36.10 51.53
CA LYS A 957 -25.55 36.26 50.07
C LYS A 957 -24.19 35.92 49.47
N ALA A 958 -24.20 35.15 48.40
CA ALA A 958 -23.00 34.82 47.64
C ALA A 958 -22.53 36.04 46.82
N SER A 959 -21.24 36.05 46.51
CA SER A 959 -20.64 36.92 45.50
C SER A 959 -19.40 36.24 44.93
N TRP A 960 -19.02 36.59 43.70
CA TRP A 960 -17.78 36.07 43.13
C TRP A 960 -16.57 36.45 43.99
N ASP A 961 -15.73 35.47 44.31
CA ASP A 961 -14.45 35.72 44.96
C ASP A 961 -13.38 36.04 43.92
N ASN A 962 -13.06 37.33 43.76
CA ASN A 962 -12.02 37.80 42.84
C ASN A 962 -10.62 37.83 43.47
N THR A 963 -10.47 37.46 44.76
CA THR A 963 -9.23 37.60 45.52
C THR A 963 -8.17 36.53 45.18
N TYR A 964 -8.54 35.52 44.36
CA TYR A 964 -7.67 34.43 43.89
C TYR A 964 -7.43 34.43 42.39
N ILE A 965 -7.47 35.60 41.75
CA ILE A 965 -6.88 35.78 40.42
C ILE A 965 -5.43 36.21 40.64
N PRO A 966 -4.42 35.37 40.34
CA PRO A 966 -3.05 35.88 40.27
C PRO A 966 -3.03 36.97 39.20
N ARG A 967 -2.62 38.19 39.57
CA ARG A 967 -2.20 39.17 38.57
C ARG A 967 -0.91 38.72 37.90
#